data_AF-A0A7X3NP50-F1
#
_entry.id   AF-A0A7X3NP50-F1
#
_cell.length_a   1.000
_cell.length_b   1.000
_cell.length_c   1.000
_cell.angle_alpha   90.00
_cell.angle_beta   90.00
_cell.angle_gamma   90.00
#
_symmetry.space_group_name_H-M   'P 1'
#
loop_
_entity.id
_entity.type
_entity.pdbx_description
1 polymer ?
#
loop_
_entity_poly.entity_id
_entity_poly.type
_entity_poly.pdbx_seq_one_letter_code
_entity_poly.pdbx_strand_id
1 'polypeptide(L)'
;MRKDMDYIRKEVERFIRNDVRTAKKNRKNSIRTREQLDAMLRLRHEDPDTFSDDEIEDIKTLISIAGLGGQSNFVNAISASGGKTWKTYIPGKIAFDSEVATLVGKTGIAFATIEDARVLTDTPLDTIDRVDLNKDGNLHQQAQTLASILIQALRDEEMPTAARVGNFYCNLFGDVVEFDARESALPNKPVPYPILTLRRRHKTMMGVRGDLFVMGDNKGNFEVAGLAMEGRATRRLGGAQEVEAYILDKDSGDIVYAPDLGNYGAKLLPNKVPINTRRRGCRVVTFPCVSTTIYDLVDQRYLRTLRELEIYDALTDSAPEKYGMSKPWQQEGVSAAEPIALVYSEPNTRIKIGMAYGQIGKRLLLIKATKSGMKNPTLYTGEGFVVRENGRIRLTPYVVVRDMWWLDENRSRLYKRFGISSDRLDKLHQFANEYLARAETELLQSDYQQALKLARAAWGYESRAYPDVKQTGNDVVNGVMFYLALLMPFAYFMERLVFGFPNIHKQILGSFGIFLLVFFFLSQVHPAFQITTTPVIILIAFVVLALTVIVISIIVRKFEEQLEKIRQEGSKVYKADVGRLSASAAAFSLGISNMRKRKGRTILTCCTLVILTFTVISFTSVRTFMHPNRTSLPQVTPRYTGLLIRDQYWRPLEEPVLTSVLNDMQKTQITLTALERLLARKNEILVKQGQQPINVPEAVAALEQNGFIEQVDEEAIVTVRNVVAPRAWYQSSGTGDQSFVQLTRTPNMADPSPPTHQLTGEALTFAANMLVGMNESEPAVSGINRYLQYGKWFDPADATEWPTEWPYAIVLPKGMAELLKITESDMGKATVSVYGADFTVVGVLGIGFKDLTDNDGEELTPVDYQLMQQQRSRGATGDETLEGELQKYLHLTPDSIAILPYEVVMNQGGTLRSVAVNMEPREDDPQLLGAIDKLDLIMAPLMNRIALDFFVGRDKDTYLYSSIGMTSFSGMGNLFVPILIAALIVLNTMLGAVYERVREISIYSSVGLAPVHIAFLFLAEACVYAIVGAVLGYLMGQAIATTLVHFGWLAGLTLNYSSMSTVVATIIVMIVVLLSTLYPAIKASRMAVPDIERKWKLPEPEGDVWHFNLPFTVLEEEALGLNVFMRDYFEAHADESASDFYTDQVAFSETAEDSYQIGMMVWLAPYDLGVSQSIQFVTSPVGGEEEDLYKITLDVHRESGEIASWKRVNRRFLNLLRKQLLIWRTFSVDIRSEFHERGRTEGTDAATEETSQMDPVRTPAD
;
A
#
# COMPACT_ATOMS: atom_id res chain seq x y z
N MET A 1 -42.75 8.06 22.16
CA MET A 1 -42.63 8.18 23.63
C MET A 1 -43.29 7.06 24.43
N ARG A 2 -44.63 6.93 24.51
CA ARG A 2 -45.24 5.82 25.31
C ARG A 2 -44.89 4.42 24.81
N LYS A 3 -44.80 4.21 23.48
CA LYS A 3 -44.36 2.94 22.88
C LYS A 3 -42.86 2.66 23.12
N ASP A 4 -42.02 3.68 23.11
CA ASP A 4 -40.57 3.54 23.36
C ASP A 4 -40.29 3.28 24.84
N MET A 5 -41.05 3.90 25.75
CA MET A 5 -41.03 3.60 27.18
C MET A 5 -41.46 2.16 27.48
N ASP A 6 -42.45 1.63 26.77
CA ASP A 6 -42.87 0.23 26.91
C ASP A 6 -41.84 -0.75 26.34
N TYR A 7 -41.13 -0.36 25.28
CA TYR A 7 -40.02 -1.15 24.74
C TYR A 7 -38.86 -1.21 25.74
N ILE A 8 -38.42 -0.05 26.25
CA ILE A 8 -37.35 0.04 27.26
C ILE A 8 -37.73 -0.71 28.54
N ARG A 9 -38.99 -0.59 29.00
CA ARG A 9 -39.46 -1.32 30.18
C ARG A 9 -39.40 -2.84 29.98
N LYS A 10 -39.78 -3.34 28.79
CA LYS A 10 -39.69 -4.77 28.44
C LYS A 10 -38.25 -5.25 28.32
N GLU A 11 -37.35 -4.40 27.83
CA GLU A 11 -35.94 -4.74 27.66
C GLU A 11 -35.20 -4.78 29.01
N VAL A 12 -35.48 -3.81 29.89
CA VAL A 12 -34.98 -3.79 31.28
C VAL A 12 -35.53 -4.98 32.08
N GLU A 13 -36.82 -5.32 31.93
CA GLU A 13 -37.37 -6.54 32.56
C GLU A 13 -36.73 -7.81 32.04
N ARG A 14 -36.34 -7.86 30.77
CA ARG A 14 -35.65 -9.01 30.16
C ARG A 14 -34.21 -9.11 30.66
N PHE A 15 -33.53 -7.98 30.81
CA PHE A 15 -32.17 -7.89 31.35
C PHE A 15 -32.12 -8.31 32.83
N ILE A 16 -33.00 -7.77 33.67
CA ILE A 16 -33.09 -8.13 35.09
C ILE A 16 -33.45 -9.62 35.26
N ARG A 17 -34.35 -10.17 34.43
CA ARG A 17 -34.66 -11.61 34.47
C ARG A 17 -33.46 -12.48 34.13
N ASN A 18 -32.64 -12.06 33.17
CA ASN A 18 -31.44 -12.79 32.79
C ASN A 18 -30.37 -12.70 33.88
N ASP A 19 -30.10 -11.52 34.44
CA ASP A 19 -29.10 -11.37 35.52
C ASP A 19 -29.50 -12.12 36.79
N VAL A 20 -30.78 -12.09 37.17
CA VAL A 20 -31.29 -12.86 38.32
C VAL A 20 -31.21 -14.36 38.06
N ARG A 21 -31.43 -14.82 36.80
CA ARG A 21 -31.22 -16.23 36.42
C ARG A 21 -29.75 -16.63 36.52
N THR A 22 -28.83 -15.77 36.07
CA THR A 22 -27.39 -16.03 36.07
C THR A 22 -26.84 -16.04 37.50
N ALA A 23 -27.26 -15.09 38.34
CA ALA A 23 -26.89 -15.03 39.76
C ALA A 23 -27.43 -16.22 40.57
N LYS A 24 -28.69 -16.65 40.32
CA LYS A 24 -29.24 -17.88 40.91
C LYS A 24 -28.49 -19.13 40.44
N LYS A 25 -28.11 -19.19 39.16
CA LYS A 25 -27.33 -20.32 38.60
C LYS A 25 -25.94 -20.40 39.24
N ASN A 26 -25.26 -19.27 39.42
CA ASN A 26 -23.93 -19.22 40.01
C ASN A 26 -23.93 -19.54 41.51
N ARG A 27 -24.92 -19.02 42.26
CA ARG A 27 -25.07 -19.33 43.70
C ARG A 27 -25.46 -20.80 43.94
N LYS A 28 -26.30 -21.38 43.09
CA LYS A 28 -26.68 -22.80 43.18
C LYS A 28 -25.51 -23.72 42.83
N ASN A 29 -24.64 -23.30 41.90
CA ASN A 29 -23.41 -24.02 41.59
C ASN A 29 -22.40 -23.95 42.75
N SER A 30 -22.15 -22.78 43.36
CA SER A 30 -21.13 -22.69 44.43
C SER A 30 -21.54 -23.41 45.72
N ILE A 31 -22.83 -23.46 46.05
CA ILE A 31 -23.34 -24.24 47.18
C ILE A 31 -23.17 -25.74 46.91
N ARG A 32 -23.52 -26.19 45.69
CA ARG A 32 -23.39 -27.60 45.28
C ARG A 32 -21.92 -28.06 45.26
N THR A 33 -21.00 -27.22 44.80
CA THR A 33 -19.56 -27.53 44.79
C THR A 33 -18.98 -27.59 46.21
N ARG A 34 -19.47 -26.76 47.14
CA ARG A 34 -19.02 -26.75 48.54
C ARG A 34 -19.57 -27.94 49.33
N GLU A 35 -20.82 -28.33 49.09
CA GLU A 35 -21.42 -29.55 49.67
C GLU A 35 -20.77 -30.84 49.12
N GLN A 36 -20.39 -30.87 47.83
CA GLN A 36 -19.64 -31.98 47.25
C GLN A 36 -18.22 -32.09 47.83
N LEU A 37 -17.53 -30.97 48.05
CA LEU A 37 -16.21 -30.95 48.67
C LEU A 37 -16.24 -31.43 50.14
N ASP A 38 -17.24 -31.00 50.92
CA ASP A 38 -17.42 -31.42 52.32
C ASP A 38 -17.87 -32.89 52.45
N ALA A 39 -18.61 -33.43 51.48
CA ALA A 39 -18.97 -34.85 51.44
C ALA A 39 -17.76 -35.74 51.06
N MET A 40 -16.92 -35.27 50.14
CA MET A 40 -15.70 -35.95 49.67
C MET A 40 -14.60 -36.01 50.74
N LEU A 41 -14.51 -35.01 51.62
CA LEU A 41 -13.56 -35.03 52.75
C LEU A 41 -13.93 -36.03 53.85
N ARG A 42 -15.20 -36.49 53.91
CA ARG A 42 -15.67 -37.46 54.92
C ARG A 42 -15.41 -38.93 54.54
N LEU A 43 -15.13 -39.22 53.27
CA LEU A 43 -15.00 -40.59 52.74
C LEU A 43 -13.56 -41.15 52.75
N ARG A 44 -12.62 -40.50 53.45
CA ARG A 44 -11.21 -40.92 53.51
C ARG A 44 -10.97 -42.22 54.31
N HIS A 45 -12.02 -42.83 54.90
CA HIS A 45 -11.89 -43.92 55.89
C HIS A 45 -12.82 -45.14 55.63
N GLU A 46 -13.40 -45.30 54.45
CA GLU A 46 -14.28 -46.46 54.14
C GLU A 46 -13.77 -47.35 52.99
N ASP A 47 -14.21 -48.61 53.04
CA ASP A 47 -13.69 -49.77 52.30
C ASP A 47 -14.22 -49.84 50.84
N PRO A 48 -13.36 -49.93 49.80
CA PRO A 48 -13.73 -49.78 48.39
C PRO A 48 -14.69 -50.79 47.77
N ASP A 49 -14.98 -51.92 48.43
CA ASP A 49 -15.90 -52.95 47.90
C ASP A 49 -17.39 -52.63 48.09
N THR A 50 -17.73 -51.50 48.73
CA THR A 50 -19.13 -51.10 48.99
C THR A 50 -19.68 -50.04 48.03
N PHE A 51 -18.88 -49.53 47.09
CA PHE A 51 -19.30 -48.47 46.16
C PHE A 51 -20.21 -48.99 45.04
N SER A 52 -21.22 -48.20 44.69
CA SER A 52 -22.06 -48.45 43.51
C SER A 52 -21.36 -48.03 42.21
N ASP A 53 -21.76 -48.60 41.07
CA ASP A 53 -21.13 -48.34 39.76
C ASP A 53 -21.12 -46.84 39.38
N ASP A 54 -22.15 -46.07 39.77
CA ASP A 54 -22.23 -44.62 39.54
C ASP A 54 -21.26 -43.82 40.44
N GLU A 55 -20.98 -44.30 41.66
CA GLU A 55 -20.00 -43.68 42.58
C GLU A 55 -18.56 -43.94 42.14
N ILE A 56 -18.31 -45.10 41.54
CA ILE A 56 -17.04 -45.41 40.86
C ILE A 56 -16.86 -44.50 39.64
N GLU A 57 -17.93 -44.15 38.92
CA GLU A 57 -17.89 -43.26 37.75
C GLU A 57 -17.66 -41.78 38.14
N ASP A 58 -18.20 -41.33 39.28
CA ASP A 58 -17.91 -40.02 39.86
C ASP A 58 -16.47 -39.91 40.39
N ILE A 59 -15.91 -40.98 40.98
CA ILE A 59 -14.49 -41.05 41.36
C ILE A 59 -13.58 -41.01 40.12
N LYS A 60 -13.93 -41.71 39.04
CA LYS A 60 -13.23 -41.62 37.74
C LYS A 60 -13.30 -40.21 37.14
N THR A 61 -14.43 -39.52 37.31
CA THR A 61 -14.60 -38.13 36.86
C THR A 61 -13.76 -37.16 37.70
N LEU A 62 -13.53 -37.45 38.99
CA LEU A 62 -12.62 -36.68 39.84
C LEU A 62 -11.14 -36.93 39.53
N ILE A 63 -10.78 -38.17 39.20
CA ILE A 63 -9.47 -38.52 38.62
C ILE A 63 -9.24 -37.75 37.31
N SER A 64 -10.30 -37.44 36.54
CA SER A 64 -10.25 -36.56 35.35
C SER A 64 -9.91 -35.10 35.64
N ILE A 65 -10.37 -34.57 36.78
CA ILE A 65 -10.10 -33.20 37.19
C ILE A 65 -8.70 -33.06 37.82
N ALA A 66 -8.16 -34.13 38.42
CA ALA A 66 -6.79 -34.22 38.90
C ALA A 66 -5.74 -34.47 37.79
N GLY A 67 -6.15 -34.51 36.52
CA GLY A 67 -5.25 -34.70 35.38
C GLY A 67 -4.93 -36.16 35.04
N LEU A 68 -5.62 -37.13 35.64
CA LEU A 68 -5.44 -38.56 35.37
C LEU A 68 -6.65 -39.24 34.70
N GLY A 69 -7.69 -38.49 34.34
CA GLY A 69 -8.86 -38.98 33.62
C GLY A 69 -9.14 -38.13 32.38
N GLY A 70 -9.43 -38.80 31.28
CA GLY A 70 -9.37 -38.21 29.94
C GLY A 70 -10.28 -37.02 29.70
N GLN A 71 -9.66 -35.90 29.29
CA GLN A 71 -10.01 -35.05 28.14
C GLN A 71 -8.94 -33.96 27.87
N SER A 72 -7.75 -34.02 28.49
CA SER A 72 -6.56 -33.33 27.99
C SER A 72 -5.61 -34.36 27.34
N ASN A 73 -5.46 -34.30 26.02
CA ASN A 73 -4.52 -35.16 25.27
C ASN A 73 -3.03 -34.88 25.61
N PHE A 74 -2.78 -33.93 26.50
CA PHE A 74 -1.48 -33.52 27.00
C PHE A 74 -1.55 -33.48 28.52
N VAL A 75 -0.70 -34.26 29.19
CA VAL A 75 -0.50 -34.19 30.63
C VAL A 75 0.63 -33.20 30.88
N ASN A 76 0.29 -32.02 31.40
CA ASN A 76 1.29 -31.03 31.79
C ASN A 76 1.79 -31.35 33.21
N ALA A 77 2.89 -32.09 33.30
CA ALA A 77 3.54 -32.43 34.57
C ALA A 77 4.43 -31.28 35.13
N ILE A 78 4.52 -30.15 34.42
CA ILE A 78 5.34 -29.00 34.81
C ILE A 78 4.54 -28.04 35.71
N SER A 79 3.28 -27.76 35.38
CA SER A 79 2.45 -26.87 36.17
C SER A 79 1.58 -27.66 37.16
N ALA A 80 1.95 -27.63 38.45
CA ALA A 80 1.02 -28.01 39.50
C ALA A 80 -0.24 -27.13 39.39
N SER A 81 -1.41 -27.74 39.56
CA SER A 81 -2.74 -27.11 39.54
C SER A 81 -2.76 -25.69 40.14
N GLY A 82 -3.00 -24.67 39.31
CA GLY A 82 -3.00 -23.27 39.76
C GLY A 82 -3.12 -22.18 38.69
N GLY A 83 -3.51 -22.52 37.45
CA GLY A 83 -3.66 -21.54 36.36
C GLY A 83 -2.35 -21.09 35.68
N LYS A 84 -1.18 -21.54 36.16
CA LYS A 84 0.11 -21.39 35.46
C LYS A 84 0.20 -22.37 34.30
N THR A 85 0.83 -21.95 33.20
CA THR A 85 1.11 -22.85 32.06
C THR A 85 2.59 -23.26 32.08
N TRP A 86 2.97 -24.32 31.36
CA TRP A 86 4.39 -24.71 31.24
C TRP A 86 5.27 -23.56 30.69
N LYS A 87 4.69 -22.63 29.92
CA LYS A 87 5.38 -21.43 29.40
C LYS A 87 5.84 -20.48 30.50
N THR A 88 5.23 -20.54 31.68
CA THR A 88 5.67 -19.76 32.84
C THR A 88 7.09 -20.14 33.28
N TYR A 89 7.42 -21.42 33.14
CA TYR A 89 8.68 -21.99 33.61
C TYR A 89 9.74 -22.13 32.52
N ILE A 90 9.40 -21.76 31.28
CA ILE A 90 10.26 -21.95 30.12
C ILE A 90 10.45 -20.59 29.42
N PRO A 91 11.69 -20.09 29.31
CA PRO A 91 11.95 -18.74 28.83
C PRO A 91 11.80 -18.55 27.31
N GLY A 92 11.62 -19.63 26.54
CA GLY A 92 11.50 -19.52 25.09
C GLY A 92 10.63 -20.60 24.46
N LYS A 93 10.64 -20.67 23.14
CA LYS A 93 10.04 -21.81 22.44
C LYS A 93 10.98 -23.00 22.55
N ILE A 94 10.48 -24.13 23.05
CA ILE A 94 11.20 -25.41 23.07
C ILE A 94 10.77 -26.25 21.87
N ALA A 95 11.71 -27.03 21.33
CA ALA A 95 11.44 -28.09 20.37
C ALA A 95 11.18 -29.40 21.11
N PHE A 96 9.99 -29.97 20.97
CA PHE A 96 9.68 -31.30 21.51
C PHE A 96 9.54 -32.32 20.37
N ASP A 97 10.45 -33.30 20.33
CA ASP A 97 10.38 -34.38 19.34
C ASP A 97 9.17 -35.32 19.55
N SER A 98 8.69 -35.40 20.80
CA SER A 98 7.54 -36.23 21.17
C SER A 98 6.22 -35.78 20.52
N GLU A 99 6.13 -34.54 20.02
CA GLU A 99 4.97 -34.05 19.29
C GLU A 99 4.66 -34.90 18.06
N VAL A 100 5.68 -35.45 17.40
CA VAL A 100 5.46 -36.32 16.22
C VAL A 100 4.73 -37.61 16.61
N ALA A 101 5.02 -38.17 17.79
CA ALA A 101 4.33 -39.35 18.29
C ALA A 101 2.86 -39.06 18.62
N THR A 102 2.55 -37.89 19.20
CA THR A 102 1.17 -37.52 19.51
C THR A 102 0.33 -37.28 18.25
N LEU A 103 0.93 -36.79 17.17
CA LEU A 103 0.26 -36.61 15.86
C LEU A 103 -0.19 -37.92 15.19
N VAL A 104 0.41 -39.05 15.55
CA VAL A 104 0.04 -40.39 15.06
C VAL A 104 -0.82 -41.17 16.06
N GLY A 105 -1.33 -40.51 17.11
CA GLY A 105 -2.14 -41.14 18.15
C GLY A 105 -1.34 -42.09 19.04
N LYS A 106 -0.02 -41.89 19.14
CA LYS A 106 0.85 -42.60 20.09
C LYS A 106 1.15 -41.71 21.29
N THR A 107 1.44 -42.33 22.44
CA THR A 107 1.93 -41.59 23.60
C THR A 107 3.33 -41.06 23.29
N GLY A 108 3.51 -39.75 23.38
CA GLY A 108 4.82 -39.10 23.35
C GLY A 108 5.16 -38.57 24.74
N ILE A 109 6.35 -38.88 25.23
CA ILE A 109 6.89 -38.32 26.47
C ILE A 109 7.99 -37.34 26.08
N ALA A 110 7.90 -36.10 26.56
CA ALA A 110 8.99 -35.14 26.50
C ALA A 110 9.44 -34.81 27.92
N PHE A 111 10.76 -34.80 28.10
CA PHE A 111 11.39 -34.23 29.28
C PHE A 111 11.96 -32.88 28.89
N ALA A 112 11.59 -31.85 29.63
CA ALA A 112 12.13 -30.51 29.48
C ALA A 112 12.75 -30.10 30.81
N THR A 113 13.94 -29.51 30.76
CA THR A 113 14.44 -28.72 31.87
C THR A 113 13.61 -27.45 31.96
N ILE A 114 13.11 -27.16 33.15
CA ILE A 114 12.41 -25.91 33.46
C ILE A 114 13.38 -24.95 34.10
N GLU A 115 13.10 -23.65 34.00
CA GLU A 115 13.97 -22.61 34.52
C GLU A 115 15.41 -22.75 33.97
N ASP A 116 15.54 -22.97 32.65
CA ASP A 116 16.83 -23.16 31.98
C ASP A 116 16.96 -22.15 30.83
N ALA A 117 17.42 -20.94 31.14
CA ALA A 117 17.50 -19.83 30.17
C ALA A 117 18.56 -19.98 29.07
N ARG A 118 19.46 -20.97 29.15
CA ARG A 118 20.50 -21.23 28.14
C ARG A 118 21.11 -19.96 27.52
N VAL A 119 21.45 -19.00 28.37
CA VAL A 119 21.80 -17.62 28.01
C VAL A 119 23.02 -17.53 27.09
N LEU A 120 23.88 -18.56 27.11
CA LEU A 120 25.11 -18.62 26.31
C LEU A 120 24.99 -19.50 25.07
N THR A 121 23.88 -20.20 24.86
CA THR A 121 23.78 -21.15 23.74
C THR A 121 23.81 -20.44 22.39
N ASP A 122 24.53 -21.02 21.42
CA ASP A 122 24.83 -20.42 20.12
C ASP A 122 25.64 -19.11 20.18
N THR A 123 26.26 -18.80 21.33
CA THR A 123 27.27 -17.74 21.45
C THR A 123 28.68 -18.33 21.37
N PRO A 124 29.72 -17.54 21.08
CA PRO A 124 31.10 -18.00 21.18
C PRO A 124 31.51 -18.49 22.58
N LEU A 125 30.70 -18.21 23.61
CA LEU A 125 30.90 -18.64 24.99
C LEU A 125 30.22 -20.00 25.29
N ASP A 126 29.52 -20.59 24.32
CA ASP A 126 28.95 -21.95 24.41
C ASP A 126 30.04 -23.02 24.25
N THR A 127 30.90 -23.14 25.26
CA THR A 127 32.02 -24.09 25.25
C THR A 127 31.71 -25.34 26.07
N ILE A 128 32.25 -26.48 25.62
CA ILE A 128 32.07 -27.77 26.32
C ILE A 128 32.62 -27.73 27.76
N ASP A 129 33.63 -26.89 28.03
CA ASP A 129 34.23 -26.73 29.36
C ASP A 129 33.27 -26.14 30.39
N ARG A 130 32.19 -25.48 29.95
CA ARG A 130 31.12 -24.96 30.81
C ARG A 130 30.02 -25.99 31.10
N VAL A 131 30.12 -27.18 30.52
CA VAL A 131 29.22 -28.30 30.81
C VAL A 131 29.83 -29.17 31.89
N ASP A 132 29.12 -29.35 33.01
CA ASP A 132 29.58 -30.21 34.11
C ASP A 132 29.37 -31.70 33.76
N LEU A 133 30.39 -32.28 33.12
CA LEU A 133 30.44 -33.67 32.67
C LEU A 133 30.93 -34.66 33.76
N ASN A 134 31.17 -34.19 34.99
CA ASN A 134 31.69 -35.04 36.06
C ASN A 134 30.68 -36.14 36.44
N LYS A 135 31.19 -37.25 36.97
CA LYS A 135 30.37 -38.42 37.35
C LYS A 135 29.36 -38.10 38.46
N ASP A 136 29.61 -37.10 39.30
CA ASP A 136 28.65 -36.61 40.30
C ASP A 136 28.08 -35.24 39.93
N GLY A 137 28.39 -34.77 38.71
CA GLY A 137 28.01 -33.46 38.20
C GLY A 137 26.55 -33.39 37.75
N ASN A 138 26.08 -32.17 37.49
CA ASN A 138 24.68 -31.88 37.20
C ASN A 138 24.14 -32.68 36.00
N LEU A 139 24.91 -32.79 34.91
CA LEU A 139 24.47 -33.53 33.73
C LEU A 139 24.33 -35.03 34.01
N HIS A 140 25.26 -35.61 34.78
CA HIS A 140 25.22 -37.03 35.13
C HIS A 140 24.00 -37.34 36.01
N GLN A 141 23.73 -36.50 37.01
CA GLN A 141 22.56 -36.65 37.87
C GLN A 141 21.25 -36.47 37.09
N GLN A 142 21.17 -35.50 36.19
CA GLN A 142 20.02 -35.33 35.29
C GLN A 142 19.82 -36.58 34.42
N ALA A 143 20.88 -37.09 33.79
CA ALA A 143 20.80 -38.29 32.96
C ALA A 143 20.36 -39.54 33.75
N GLN A 144 20.90 -39.75 34.95
CA GLN A 144 20.48 -40.84 35.84
C GLN A 144 19.01 -40.71 36.28
N THR A 145 18.60 -39.48 36.62
CA THR A 145 17.22 -39.18 37.03
C THR A 145 16.25 -39.46 35.88
N LEU A 146 16.56 -38.96 34.68
CA LEU A 146 15.77 -39.22 33.48
C LEU A 146 15.71 -40.70 33.12
N ALA A 147 16.82 -41.43 33.19
CA ALA A 147 16.84 -42.86 32.95
C ALA A 147 15.97 -43.61 33.99
N SER A 148 16.03 -43.23 35.25
CA SER A 148 15.25 -43.83 36.34
C SER A 148 13.75 -43.55 36.18
N ILE A 149 13.38 -42.30 35.89
CA ILE A 149 11.99 -41.89 35.62
C ILE A 149 11.46 -42.63 34.40
N LEU A 150 12.24 -42.70 33.31
CA LEU A 150 11.83 -43.38 32.09
C LEU A 150 11.58 -44.87 32.34
N ILE A 151 12.47 -45.55 33.08
CA ILE A 151 12.28 -46.97 33.44
C ILE A 151 11.02 -47.16 34.29
N GLN A 152 10.76 -46.27 35.25
CA GLN A 152 9.55 -46.35 36.08
C GLN A 152 8.29 -46.06 35.29
N ALA A 153 8.28 -45.00 34.47
CA ALA A 153 7.16 -44.64 33.61
C ALA A 153 6.82 -45.77 32.62
N LEU A 154 7.83 -46.43 32.04
CA LEU A 154 7.62 -47.59 31.15
C LEU A 154 7.13 -48.85 31.87
N ARG A 155 7.28 -48.92 33.21
CA ARG A 155 6.80 -50.04 34.04
C ARG A 155 5.43 -49.77 34.67
N ASP A 156 4.96 -48.54 34.64
CA ASP A 156 3.68 -48.13 35.21
C ASP A 156 2.54 -48.58 34.28
N GLU A 157 1.69 -49.49 34.77
CA GLU A 157 0.52 -50.00 34.04
C GLU A 157 -0.58 -48.94 33.89
N GLU A 158 -0.59 -47.91 34.74
CA GLU A 158 -1.53 -46.78 34.68
C GLU A 158 -1.02 -45.63 33.80
N MET A 159 0.17 -45.79 33.19
CA MET A 159 0.72 -44.76 32.31
C MET A 159 -0.27 -44.44 31.19
N PRO A 160 -0.62 -43.15 30.95
CA PRO A 160 -1.61 -42.79 29.94
C PRO A 160 -1.24 -43.29 28.53
N THR A 161 -1.85 -44.39 28.10
CA THR A 161 -1.69 -44.93 26.75
C THR A 161 -2.71 -44.33 25.80
N ALA A 162 -2.22 -43.42 24.95
CA ALA A 162 -2.87 -42.82 23.79
C ALA A 162 -4.24 -42.16 23.99
N ALA A 163 -4.22 -40.83 23.93
CA ALA A 163 -5.34 -40.08 23.39
C ALA A 163 -5.57 -40.47 21.91
N ARG A 164 -6.82 -40.75 21.51
CA ARG A 164 -7.22 -40.88 20.11
C ARG A 164 -7.16 -39.52 19.41
N VAL A 165 -5.95 -39.05 19.10
CA VAL A 165 -5.76 -37.92 18.19
C VAL A 165 -5.90 -38.44 16.76
N GLY A 166 -6.60 -37.72 15.88
CA GLY A 166 -6.69 -38.10 14.46
C GLY A 166 -5.30 -38.11 13.79
N ASN A 167 -5.11 -38.90 12.73
CA ASN A 167 -3.85 -38.95 11.97
C ASN A 167 -3.56 -37.59 11.30
N PHE A 168 -2.85 -36.69 12.00
CA PHE A 168 -2.56 -35.31 11.58
C PHE A 168 -1.10 -35.11 11.14
N TYR A 169 -0.49 -36.15 10.56
CA TYR A 169 0.87 -36.12 10.04
C TYR A 169 0.91 -36.36 8.52
N CYS A 170 2.02 -35.97 7.92
CA CYS A 170 2.38 -36.15 6.53
C CYS A 170 3.74 -36.85 6.44
N ASN A 171 3.82 -37.83 5.55
CA ASN A 171 5.07 -38.40 5.08
C ASN A 171 5.39 -37.79 3.71
N LEU A 172 6.46 -37.00 3.64
CA LEU A 172 6.94 -36.35 2.44
C LEU A 172 8.03 -37.24 1.81
N PHE A 173 7.80 -37.72 0.60
CA PHE A 173 8.79 -38.54 -0.11
C PHE A 173 8.99 -38.00 -1.51
N GLY A 174 10.10 -38.36 -2.13
CA GLY A 174 10.46 -37.75 -3.39
C GLY A 174 11.80 -38.17 -3.93
N ASP A 175 12.19 -37.52 -5.01
CA ASP A 175 13.50 -37.64 -5.63
C ASP A 175 14.11 -36.27 -5.93
N VAL A 176 15.44 -36.22 -5.89
CA VAL A 176 16.24 -35.07 -6.29
C VAL A 176 16.84 -35.36 -7.65
N VAL A 177 16.59 -34.47 -8.60
CA VAL A 177 16.99 -34.65 -9.99
C VAL A 177 17.69 -33.42 -10.55
N GLU A 178 18.41 -33.61 -11.64
CA GLU A 178 18.98 -32.57 -12.50
C GLU A 178 18.18 -32.48 -13.80
N PHE A 179 18.08 -31.28 -14.37
CA PHE A 179 17.56 -31.08 -15.72
C PHE A 179 18.68 -31.11 -16.76
N ASP A 180 18.62 -32.08 -17.68
CA ASP A 180 19.46 -32.16 -18.88
C ASP A 180 18.59 -32.20 -20.14
N ALA A 181 18.62 -31.11 -20.91
CA ALA A 181 17.84 -30.96 -22.15
C ALA A 181 18.23 -31.97 -23.25
N ARG A 182 19.39 -32.62 -23.15
CA ARG A 182 19.85 -33.63 -24.13
C ARG A 182 19.21 -34.99 -23.90
N GLU A 183 18.84 -35.29 -22.65
CA GLU A 183 18.28 -36.60 -22.27
C GLU A 183 16.75 -36.57 -22.26
N SER A 184 16.13 -35.47 -21.82
CA SER A 184 14.68 -35.40 -21.62
C SER A 184 14.15 -33.96 -21.63
N ALA A 185 12.89 -33.79 -22.04
CA ALA A 185 12.17 -32.53 -21.92
C ALA A 185 11.72 -32.23 -20.47
N LEU A 186 11.77 -33.23 -19.58
CA LEU A 186 11.43 -33.12 -18.16
C LEU A 186 12.63 -33.47 -17.28
N PRO A 187 12.84 -32.78 -16.14
CA PRO A 187 13.90 -33.11 -15.19
C PRO A 187 13.72 -34.53 -14.62
N ASN A 188 14.68 -35.42 -14.92
CA ASN A 188 14.61 -36.84 -14.57
C ASN A 188 15.96 -37.49 -14.24
N LYS A 189 17.10 -36.81 -14.43
CA LYS A 189 18.42 -37.37 -14.15
C LYS A 189 18.66 -37.41 -12.64
N PRO A 190 18.79 -38.59 -12.01
CA PRO A 190 18.90 -38.70 -10.56
C PRO A 190 20.21 -38.13 -10.04
N VAL A 191 20.14 -37.44 -8.90
CA VAL A 191 21.29 -36.84 -8.23
C VAL A 191 21.62 -37.68 -6.99
N PRO A 192 22.80 -38.32 -6.90
CA PRO A 192 23.09 -39.28 -5.83
C PRO A 192 23.44 -38.59 -4.50
N TYR A 193 22.98 -39.16 -3.39
CA TYR A 193 23.26 -38.74 -2.01
C TYR A 193 23.01 -37.24 -1.69
N PRO A 194 21.86 -36.67 -2.08
CA PRO A 194 21.55 -35.28 -1.78
C PRO A 194 21.27 -35.10 -0.28
N ILE A 195 21.65 -33.95 0.28
CA ILE A 195 21.22 -33.52 1.61
C ILE A 195 20.00 -32.64 1.44
N LEU A 196 18.85 -33.13 1.88
CA LEU A 196 17.62 -32.35 1.94
C LEU A 196 17.54 -31.56 3.23
N THR A 197 17.02 -30.35 3.14
CA THR A 197 16.71 -29.52 4.30
C THR A 197 15.31 -28.92 4.21
N LEU A 198 14.61 -28.94 5.34
CA LEU A 198 13.36 -28.22 5.54
C LEU A 198 13.61 -27.09 6.53
N ARG A 199 13.84 -25.90 5.99
CA ARG A 199 14.12 -24.73 6.81
C ARG A 199 12.89 -24.30 7.61
N ARG A 200 13.08 -24.02 8.90
CA ARG A 200 12.05 -23.48 9.79
C ARG A 200 12.26 -21.97 10.02
N ARG A 201 11.20 -21.31 10.49
CA ARG A 201 11.22 -19.85 10.75
C ARG A 201 12.04 -19.44 11.98
N HIS A 202 12.35 -20.40 12.85
CA HIS A 202 13.10 -20.18 14.08
C HIS A 202 14.50 -20.72 13.87
N LYS A 203 15.51 -19.86 14.02
CA LYS A 203 16.92 -20.25 13.94
C LYS A 203 17.21 -21.36 14.96
N THR A 204 16.86 -21.10 16.22
CA THR A 204 16.96 -22.05 17.33
C THR A 204 15.71 -21.97 18.21
N MET A 205 15.45 -23.04 18.95
CA MET A 205 14.38 -23.16 19.94
C MET A 205 15.03 -23.61 21.25
N MET A 206 15.49 -22.65 22.07
CA MET A 206 16.30 -22.90 23.28
C MET A 206 17.58 -23.70 22.97
N GLY A 207 18.32 -23.27 21.94
CA GLY A 207 19.57 -23.92 21.52
C GLY A 207 19.41 -25.13 20.59
N VAL A 208 18.19 -25.60 20.36
CA VAL A 208 17.93 -26.66 19.38
C VAL A 208 17.72 -26.05 18.01
N ARG A 209 18.52 -26.45 17.01
CA ARG A 209 18.34 -26.03 15.61
C ARG A 209 17.02 -26.60 15.06
N GLY A 210 16.16 -25.74 14.55
CA GLY A 210 14.83 -26.13 14.09
C GLY A 210 14.79 -26.78 12.70
N ASP A 211 15.86 -26.63 11.92
CA ASP A 211 15.94 -27.13 10.55
C ASP A 211 16.07 -28.67 10.53
N LEU A 212 15.26 -29.32 9.70
CA LEU A 212 15.32 -30.77 9.53
C LEU A 212 16.23 -31.11 8.36
N PHE A 213 17.14 -32.07 8.55
CA PHE A 213 18.04 -32.57 7.52
C PHE A 213 17.81 -34.06 7.27
N VAL A 214 17.76 -34.47 6.02
CA VAL A 214 17.63 -35.88 5.60
C VAL A 214 18.58 -36.14 4.44
N MET A 215 19.32 -37.24 4.50
CA MET A 215 20.14 -37.69 3.37
C MET A 215 19.33 -38.59 2.44
N GLY A 216 19.38 -38.30 1.14
CA GLY A 216 18.84 -39.17 0.11
C GLY A 216 19.75 -40.35 -0.23
N ASP A 217 19.19 -41.32 -0.95
CA ASP A 217 19.91 -42.51 -1.39
C ASP A 217 20.77 -42.25 -2.66
N ASN A 218 21.39 -43.30 -3.19
CA ASN A 218 22.22 -43.24 -4.39
C ASN A 218 21.43 -42.95 -5.69
N LYS A 219 20.10 -42.99 -5.65
CA LYS A 219 19.20 -42.63 -6.75
C LYS A 219 18.55 -41.26 -6.52
N GLY A 220 18.93 -40.55 -5.46
CA GLY A 220 18.37 -39.26 -5.09
C GLY A 220 17.01 -39.35 -4.41
N ASN A 221 16.52 -40.55 -4.07
CA ASN A 221 15.25 -40.70 -3.36
C ASN A 221 15.41 -40.29 -1.91
N PHE A 222 14.37 -39.66 -1.35
CA PHE A 222 14.33 -39.25 0.04
C PHE A 222 12.95 -39.49 0.65
N GLU A 223 12.93 -39.56 1.98
CA GLU A 223 11.71 -39.68 2.77
C GLU A 223 11.87 -38.89 4.07
N VAL A 224 10.94 -37.96 4.31
CA VAL A 224 10.81 -37.17 5.53
C VAL A 224 9.49 -37.56 6.19
N ALA A 225 9.59 -38.38 7.23
CA ALA A 225 8.45 -38.80 8.03
C ALA A 225 8.11 -37.77 9.12
N GLY A 226 6.84 -37.73 9.53
CA GLY A 226 6.44 -37.03 10.77
C GLY A 226 6.17 -35.53 10.63
N LEU A 227 5.90 -35.01 9.43
CA LEU A 227 5.56 -33.59 9.27
C LEU A 227 4.13 -33.30 9.71
N ALA A 228 3.93 -32.35 10.62
CA ALA A 228 2.59 -31.96 11.07
C ALA A 228 1.76 -31.34 9.92
N MET A 229 0.53 -31.83 9.72
CA MET A 229 -0.38 -31.33 8.69
C MET A 229 -0.94 -29.94 9.02
N GLU A 230 -0.98 -29.10 8.00
CA GLU A 230 -1.47 -27.73 8.10
C GLU A 230 -2.99 -27.66 8.26
N GLY A 231 -3.47 -26.68 9.04
CA GLY A 231 -4.89 -26.44 9.32
C GLY A 231 -5.52 -27.42 10.30
N ARG A 232 -4.83 -28.52 10.63
CA ARG A 232 -5.27 -29.51 11.62
C ARG A 232 -4.40 -29.52 12.87
N ALA A 233 -3.08 -29.58 12.70
CA ALA A 233 -2.11 -29.61 13.79
C ALA A 233 -1.25 -28.35 13.89
N THR A 234 -1.00 -27.67 12.76
CA THR A 234 -0.21 -26.43 12.74
C THR A 234 -0.87 -25.36 11.87
N ARG A 235 -0.59 -24.09 12.17
CA ARG A 235 -0.96 -22.96 11.32
C ARG A 235 0.32 -22.42 10.67
N ARG A 236 0.52 -22.65 9.37
CA ARG A 236 1.63 -22.07 8.61
C ARG A 236 1.10 -20.86 7.86
N LEU A 237 1.84 -19.75 7.87
CA LEU A 237 1.45 -18.59 7.05
C LEU A 237 1.77 -18.94 5.59
N GLY A 238 0.76 -19.28 4.79
CA GLY A 238 0.90 -19.50 3.35
C GLY A 238 0.76 -20.94 2.82
N GLY A 239 0.40 -21.95 3.63
CA GLY A 239 -0.07 -23.23 3.05
C GLY A 239 1.00 -24.28 2.71
N ALA A 240 2.30 -23.98 2.75
CA ALA A 240 3.34 -24.83 2.17
C ALA A 240 4.68 -24.85 2.94
N GLN A 241 5.42 -25.96 2.80
CA GLN A 241 6.80 -26.14 3.24
C GLN A 241 7.74 -25.98 2.05
N GLU A 242 8.79 -25.17 2.21
CA GLU A 242 9.87 -25.11 1.23
C GLU A 242 10.82 -26.29 1.47
N VAL A 243 11.08 -27.07 0.41
CA VAL A 243 11.95 -28.23 0.39
C VAL A 243 13.19 -27.86 -0.42
N GLU A 244 14.36 -27.95 0.19
CA GLU A 244 15.63 -27.63 -0.46
C GLU A 244 16.52 -28.89 -0.45
N ALA A 245 17.36 -29.03 -1.47
CA ALA A 245 18.29 -30.14 -1.62
C ALA A 245 19.66 -29.61 -2.08
N TYR A 246 20.73 -30.09 -1.45
CA TYR A 246 22.10 -29.66 -1.68
C TYR A 246 23.03 -30.87 -1.83
N ILE A 247 24.13 -30.71 -2.56
CA ILE A 247 25.28 -31.62 -2.50
C ILE A 247 26.49 -30.82 -2.06
N LEU A 248 27.29 -31.42 -1.17
CA LEU A 248 28.54 -30.86 -0.70
C LEU A 248 29.71 -31.58 -1.37
N ASP A 249 30.75 -30.82 -1.70
CA ASP A 249 32.05 -31.39 -2.02
C ASP A 249 32.60 -32.12 -0.79
N LYS A 250 33.20 -33.30 -1.00
CA LYS A 250 33.65 -34.15 0.12
C LYS A 250 34.89 -33.61 0.82
N ASP A 251 35.72 -32.85 0.12
CA ASP A 251 37.00 -32.38 0.62
C ASP A 251 36.90 -30.93 1.12
N SER A 252 36.23 -30.04 0.36
CA SER A 252 36.09 -28.64 0.74
C SER A 252 34.86 -28.34 1.61
N GLY A 253 33.80 -29.18 1.52
CA GLY A 253 32.51 -28.91 2.14
C GLY A 253 31.68 -27.83 1.42
N ASP A 254 32.12 -27.36 0.25
CA ASP A 254 31.41 -26.34 -0.52
C ASP A 254 30.15 -26.91 -1.18
N ILE A 255 29.12 -26.08 -1.36
CA ILE A 255 27.88 -26.48 -2.05
C ILE A 255 28.15 -26.55 -3.56
N VAL A 256 28.09 -27.75 -4.12
CA VAL A 256 28.31 -28.04 -5.55
C VAL A 256 27.01 -28.26 -6.33
N TYR A 257 25.90 -28.56 -5.64
CA TYR A 257 24.54 -28.55 -6.21
C TYR A 257 23.60 -27.80 -5.28
N ALA A 258 22.69 -27.02 -5.85
CA ALA A 258 21.65 -26.30 -5.12
C ALA A 258 20.29 -26.36 -5.86
N PRO A 259 19.17 -26.02 -5.19
CA PRO A 259 17.86 -25.99 -5.84
C PRO A 259 17.82 -25.00 -7.02
N ASP A 260 17.31 -25.45 -8.16
CA ASP A 260 17.11 -24.61 -9.33
C ASP A 260 15.78 -23.85 -9.23
N LEU A 261 15.85 -22.51 -9.19
CA LEU A 261 14.70 -21.59 -9.19
C LEU A 261 14.35 -21.07 -10.59
N GLY A 262 15.05 -21.56 -11.60
CA GLY A 262 14.90 -21.22 -13.01
C GLY A 262 13.62 -21.76 -13.66
N ASN A 263 13.57 -21.66 -15.00
CA ASN A 263 12.38 -22.01 -15.78
C ASN A 263 12.06 -23.51 -15.77
N TYR A 264 13.09 -24.35 -15.70
CA TYR A 264 12.97 -25.82 -15.68
C TYR A 264 13.06 -26.42 -14.27
N GLY A 265 13.37 -25.60 -13.26
CA GLY A 265 13.38 -25.96 -11.86
C GLY A 265 12.06 -25.63 -11.15
N ALA A 266 12.12 -24.81 -10.09
CA ALA A 266 10.99 -24.50 -9.20
C ALA A 266 9.81 -23.80 -9.89
N LYS A 267 9.98 -23.17 -11.06
CA LYS A 267 8.85 -22.62 -11.83
C LYS A 267 8.01 -23.72 -12.49
N LEU A 268 8.63 -24.81 -12.92
CA LEU A 268 7.97 -25.97 -13.52
C LEU A 268 7.53 -26.98 -12.46
N LEU A 269 8.42 -27.30 -11.52
CA LEU A 269 8.21 -28.23 -10.42
C LEU A 269 8.46 -27.51 -9.08
N PRO A 270 7.42 -26.86 -8.50
CA PRO A 270 7.57 -26.08 -7.28
C PRO A 270 8.14 -26.86 -6.10
N ASN A 271 9.20 -26.32 -5.52
CA ASN A 271 9.83 -26.82 -4.29
C ASN A 271 9.06 -26.40 -3.01
N LYS A 272 8.02 -25.57 -3.15
CA LYS A 272 7.06 -25.25 -2.09
C LYS A 272 5.89 -26.23 -2.11
N VAL A 273 5.88 -27.13 -1.15
CA VAL A 273 4.99 -28.28 -1.11
C VAL A 273 3.94 -28.11 -0.02
N PRO A 274 2.63 -28.21 -0.34
CA PRO A 274 1.58 -28.16 0.67
C PRO A 274 1.59 -29.43 1.53
N ILE A 275 1.64 -29.27 2.85
CA ILE A 275 1.65 -30.37 3.83
C ILE A 275 0.21 -30.57 4.35
N ASN A 276 -0.69 -31.00 3.48
CA ASN A 276 -2.13 -31.12 3.75
C ASN A 276 -2.70 -32.53 3.57
N THR A 277 -1.86 -33.49 3.20
CA THR A 277 -2.21 -34.89 2.95
C THR A 277 -1.27 -35.81 3.71
N ARG A 278 -1.70 -37.05 3.97
CA ARG A 278 -0.90 -38.03 4.75
C ARG A 278 0.38 -38.48 4.06
N ARG A 279 0.36 -38.49 2.74
CA ARG A 279 1.50 -38.86 1.88
C ARG A 279 1.59 -37.83 0.79
N ARG A 280 2.75 -37.20 0.66
CA ARG A 280 2.98 -36.14 -0.32
C ARG A 280 4.26 -36.43 -1.09
N GLY A 281 4.13 -36.55 -2.41
CA GLY A 281 5.25 -36.61 -3.32
C GLY A 281 5.80 -35.22 -3.61
N CYS A 282 7.12 -35.08 -3.71
CA CYS A 282 7.79 -33.89 -4.20
C CYS A 282 9.01 -34.29 -5.04
N ARG A 283 9.25 -33.59 -6.15
CA ARG A 283 10.49 -33.71 -6.91
C ARG A 283 11.23 -32.38 -6.80
N VAL A 284 12.47 -32.43 -6.33
CA VAL A 284 13.32 -31.23 -6.19
C VAL A 284 14.32 -31.22 -7.34
N VAL A 285 14.27 -30.17 -8.16
CA VAL A 285 15.21 -29.99 -9.26
C VAL A 285 16.41 -29.20 -8.74
N THR A 286 17.60 -29.72 -9.00
CA THR A 286 18.89 -29.11 -8.64
C THR A 286 19.75 -28.93 -9.88
N PHE A 287 20.80 -28.11 -9.76
CA PHE A 287 21.75 -27.88 -10.82
C PHE A 287 23.17 -27.76 -10.24
N PRO A 288 24.21 -28.10 -11.02
CA PRO A 288 25.60 -27.91 -10.61
C PRO A 288 25.89 -26.40 -10.50
N CYS A 289 26.41 -25.98 -9.36
CA CYS A 289 26.56 -24.57 -9.03
C CYS A 289 27.81 -24.28 -8.21
N VAL A 290 28.14 -23.00 -8.09
CA VAL A 290 29.03 -22.46 -7.07
C VAL A 290 28.31 -21.36 -6.29
N SER A 291 28.62 -21.24 -5.00
CA SER A 291 28.02 -20.22 -4.13
C SER A 291 28.80 -18.92 -4.17
N THR A 292 28.08 -17.80 -4.32
CA THR A 292 28.59 -16.44 -4.12
C THR A 292 27.97 -15.84 -2.86
N THR A 293 28.79 -15.55 -1.85
CA THR A 293 28.33 -14.98 -0.57
C THR A 293 28.36 -13.46 -0.59
N ILE A 294 27.29 -12.85 -0.07
CA ILE A 294 27.10 -11.41 0.04
C ILE A 294 26.83 -11.05 1.50
N TYR A 295 27.61 -10.12 2.04
CA TYR A 295 27.52 -9.66 3.43
C TYR A 295 26.87 -8.28 3.55
N ASP A 296 26.51 -7.88 4.76
CA ASP A 296 26.04 -6.52 5.10
C ASP A 296 24.87 -6.03 4.24
N LEU A 297 23.80 -6.84 4.22
CA LEU A 297 22.57 -6.58 3.46
C LEU A 297 21.61 -5.66 4.21
N VAL A 298 22.13 -4.60 4.83
CA VAL A 298 21.33 -3.64 5.61
C VAL A 298 21.08 -2.40 4.78
N ASP A 299 19.81 -2.00 4.64
CA ASP A 299 19.43 -0.74 4.00
C ASP A 299 19.91 0.45 4.86
N GLN A 300 20.72 1.34 4.30
CA GLN A 300 21.32 2.45 5.04
C GLN A 300 20.36 3.61 5.33
N ARG A 301 19.15 3.59 4.77
CA ARG A 301 18.12 4.60 5.03
C ARG A 301 17.25 4.18 6.21
N TYR A 302 16.77 2.94 6.24
CA TYR A 302 15.87 2.44 7.27
C TYR A 302 16.57 1.58 8.32
N LEU A 303 17.85 1.26 8.13
CA LEU A 303 18.64 0.37 9.00
C LEU A 303 17.98 -1.00 9.18
N ARG A 304 17.34 -1.50 8.13
CA ARG A 304 16.64 -2.80 8.09
C ARG A 304 17.26 -3.73 7.06
N THR A 305 17.17 -5.02 7.31
CA THR A 305 17.72 -6.05 6.45
C THR A 305 16.94 -6.14 5.13
N LEU A 306 17.65 -6.12 4.01
CA LEU A 306 17.13 -6.31 2.66
C LEU A 306 16.73 -7.78 2.45
N ARG A 307 15.53 -8.03 1.90
CA ARG A 307 14.94 -9.38 1.86
C ARG A 307 14.55 -9.85 0.48
N GLU A 308 14.25 -8.90 -0.40
CA GLU A 308 13.90 -9.22 -1.78
C GLU A 308 15.19 -9.23 -2.58
N LEU A 309 15.61 -10.41 -3.03
CA LEU A 309 16.81 -10.62 -3.84
C LEU A 309 16.39 -11.03 -5.24
N GLU A 310 16.95 -10.33 -6.24
CA GLU A 310 16.81 -10.65 -7.65
C GLU A 310 18.17 -10.80 -8.30
N ILE A 311 18.29 -11.80 -9.16
CA ILE A 311 19.51 -12.12 -9.90
C ILE A 311 19.18 -11.94 -11.39
N TYR A 312 20.13 -11.35 -12.10
CA TYR A 312 20.05 -11.16 -13.55
C TYR A 312 21.30 -11.73 -14.20
N ASP A 313 21.13 -12.34 -15.36
CA ASP A 313 22.24 -12.65 -16.26
C ASP A 313 22.78 -11.34 -16.86
N ALA A 314 24.11 -11.19 -16.87
CA ALA A 314 24.73 -9.93 -17.26
C ALA A 314 24.68 -9.65 -18.77
N LEU A 315 24.49 -10.67 -19.61
CA LEU A 315 24.43 -10.53 -21.07
C LEU A 315 23.02 -10.18 -21.55
N THR A 316 21.99 -10.79 -20.95
CA THR A 316 20.59 -10.61 -21.37
C THR A 316 19.81 -9.61 -20.51
N ASP A 317 20.33 -9.22 -19.34
CA ASP A 317 19.62 -8.42 -18.33
C ASP A 317 18.27 -9.03 -17.90
N SER A 318 18.14 -10.36 -18.04
CA SER A 318 16.96 -11.14 -17.65
C SER A 318 17.29 -12.09 -16.50
N ALA A 319 16.28 -12.71 -15.89
CA ALA A 319 16.52 -13.79 -14.94
C ALA A 319 17.35 -14.92 -15.60
N PRO A 320 18.39 -15.47 -14.93
CA PRO A 320 19.16 -16.58 -15.46
C PRO A 320 18.29 -17.81 -15.71
N GLU A 321 18.70 -18.67 -16.66
CA GLU A 321 17.98 -19.90 -16.95
C GLU A 321 18.00 -20.89 -15.79
N LYS A 322 19.16 -20.99 -15.10
CA LYS A 322 19.40 -21.79 -13.90
C LYS A 322 20.04 -20.93 -12.83
N TYR A 323 19.48 -20.91 -11.63
CA TYR A 323 20.04 -20.20 -10.49
C TYR A 323 19.37 -20.65 -9.19
N GLY A 324 20.03 -20.43 -8.07
CA GLY A 324 19.47 -20.62 -6.74
C GLY A 324 19.79 -19.43 -5.84
N MET A 325 19.09 -19.31 -4.72
CA MET A 325 19.44 -18.32 -3.69
C MET A 325 19.04 -18.78 -2.30
N SER A 326 19.83 -18.39 -1.31
CA SER A 326 19.44 -18.36 0.11
C SER A 326 19.42 -16.90 0.54
N LYS A 327 18.25 -16.41 0.95
CA LYS A 327 18.02 -15.00 1.27
C LYS A 327 17.86 -14.78 2.78
N PRO A 328 18.13 -13.55 3.28
CA PRO A 328 17.82 -13.17 4.65
C PRO A 328 16.35 -13.43 4.99
N TRP A 329 16.11 -13.99 6.17
CA TRP A 329 14.79 -13.99 6.79
C TRP A 329 14.76 -13.04 8.00
N GLN A 330 13.56 -12.62 8.40
CA GLN A 330 13.33 -12.03 9.70
C GLN A 330 12.22 -12.82 10.38
N GLN A 331 12.42 -13.19 11.63
CA GLN A 331 11.35 -13.72 12.45
C GLN A 331 10.45 -12.57 12.92
N GLU A 332 9.16 -12.63 12.60
CA GLU A 332 8.19 -11.65 13.09
C GLU A 332 8.24 -11.57 14.63
N GLY A 333 8.35 -10.34 15.14
CA GLY A 333 8.42 -10.11 16.59
C GLY A 333 9.77 -10.40 17.21
N VAL A 334 10.85 -10.57 16.43
CA VAL A 334 12.23 -10.75 16.94
C VAL A 334 13.17 -9.74 16.29
N SER A 335 14.14 -9.25 17.07
CA SER A 335 15.13 -8.26 16.64
C SER A 335 16.28 -8.88 15.83
N ALA A 336 16.61 -10.15 16.08
CA ALA A 336 17.63 -10.89 15.36
C ALA A 336 17.34 -10.96 13.86
N ALA A 337 18.35 -10.58 13.06
CA ALA A 337 18.33 -10.64 11.61
C ALA A 337 19.68 -11.13 11.09
N GLU A 338 19.67 -11.86 9.98
CA GLU A 338 20.90 -12.36 9.33
C GLU A 338 21.10 -11.61 8.01
N PRO A 339 21.89 -10.51 7.98
CA PRO A 339 22.07 -9.68 6.79
C PRO A 339 23.07 -10.29 5.80
N ILE A 340 22.89 -11.57 5.47
CA ILE A 340 23.74 -12.37 4.57
C ILE A 340 22.88 -13.10 3.55
N ALA A 341 23.33 -13.15 2.29
CA ALA A 341 22.70 -13.93 1.23
C ALA A 341 23.74 -14.80 0.52
N LEU A 342 23.29 -15.96 0.05
CA LEU A 342 24.06 -16.80 -0.86
C LEU A 342 23.33 -16.85 -2.20
N VAL A 343 24.06 -16.66 -3.28
CA VAL A 343 23.58 -16.82 -4.65
C VAL A 343 24.27 -18.02 -5.28
N TYR A 344 23.49 -18.95 -5.81
CA TYR A 344 23.99 -20.13 -6.50
C TYR A 344 23.85 -19.91 -8.01
N SER A 345 24.93 -20.09 -8.77
CA SER A 345 24.94 -19.90 -10.22
C SER A 345 25.95 -20.84 -10.86
N GLU A 346 25.82 -21.06 -12.17
CA GLU A 346 26.77 -21.90 -12.90
C GLU A 346 28.18 -21.26 -12.89
N PRO A 347 29.26 -22.06 -12.79
CA PRO A 347 30.63 -21.54 -12.79
C PRO A 347 30.94 -20.69 -14.02
N ASN A 348 31.73 -19.63 -13.85
CA ASN A 348 32.16 -18.71 -14.93
C ASN A 348 31.05 -17.89 -15.61
N THR A 349 29.80 -17.97 -15.14
CA THR A 349 28.75 -17.06 -15.57
C THR A 349 28.95 -15.66 -14.99
N ARG A 350 28.27 -14.66 -15.57
CA ARG A 350 28.28 -13.29 -15.06
C ARG A 350 26.90 -12.92 -14.56
N ILE A 351 26.81 -12.55 -13.30
CA ILE A 351 25.55 -12.21 -12.66
C ILE A 351 25.54 -10.76 -12.18
N LYS A 352 24.34 -10.18 -12.17
CA LYS A 352 24.01 -8.90 -11.54
C LYS A 352 23.01 -9.18 -10.43
N ILE A 353 23.12 -8.49 -9.31
CA ILE A 353 22.26 -8.70 -8.15
C ILE A 353 21.61 -7.38 -7.77
N GLY A 354 20.30 -7.40 -7.59
CA GLY A 354 19.53 -6.28 -7.08
C GLY A 354 18.74 -6.70 -5.85
N MET A 355 18.79 -5.89 -4.78
CA MET A 355 17.98 -6.15 -3.60
C MET A 355 17.10 -4.96 -3.20
N ALA A 356 15.98 -5.26 -2.54
CA ALA A 356 15.01 -4.28 -2.06
C ALA A 356 14.50 -4.58 -0.65
N TYR A 357 13.98 -3.52 0.00
CA TYR A 357 13.20 -3.59 1.23
C TYR A 357 11.72 -3.47 0.86
N GLY A 358 11.03 -4.61 0.72
CA GLY A 358 9.65 -4.67 0.23
C GLY A 358 9.51 -4.24 -1.24
N GLN A 359 8.28 -3.92 -1.66
CA GLN A 359 7.95 -3.60 -3.06
C GLN A 359 8.47 -2.23 -3.54
N ILE A 360 9.09 -1.42 -2.67
CA ILE A 360 9.45 -0.03 -2.97
C ILE A 360 10.92 0.07 -3.39
N GLY A 361 11.17 -0.14 -4.67
CA GLY A 361 12.42 0.20 -5.37
C GLY A 361 13.66 -0.62 -4.96
N LYS A 362 14.62 -0.77 -5.88
CA LYS A 362 15.91 -1.40 -5.56
C LYS A 362 16.74 -0.46 -4.67
N ARG A 363 17.30 -1.02 -3.60
CA ARG A 363 18.09 -0.33 -2.56
C ARG A 363 19.58 -0.67 -2.64
N LEU A 364 19.87 -1.85 -3.16
CA LEU A 364 21.21 -2.37 -3.38
C LEU A 364 21.32 -2.83 -4.83
N LEU A 365 22.37 -2.39 -5.52
CA LEU A 365 22.72 -2.84 -6.86
C LEU A 365 24.17 -3.28 -6.90
N LEU A 366 24.38 -4.51 -7.33
CA LEU A 366 25.69 -5.11 -7.60
C LEU A 366 25.71 -5.46 -9.08
N ILE A 367 26.26 -4.57 -9.89
CA ILE A 367 26.24 -4.68 -11.35
C ILE A 367 27.63 -4.59 -11.98
N LYS A 368 28.67 -4.35 -11.17
CA LYS A 368 30.04 -4.06 -11.61
C LYS A 368 30.05 -2.90 -12.61
N ALA A 369 29.59 -1.74 -12.16
CA ALA A 369 29.60 -0.53 -12.98
C ALA A 369 31.01 0.08 -13.00
N THR A 370 31.44 0.53 -14.17
CA THR A 370 32.76 1.10 -14.41
C THR A 370 32.67 2.31 -15.34
N LYS A 371 33.81 3.00 -15.50
CA LYS A 371 34.00 4.09 -16.47
C LYS A 371 33.68 3.68 -17.92
N SER A 372 33.68 2.38 -18.25
CA SER A 372 33.37 1.90 -19.60
C SER A 372 31.95 2.29 -20.05
N GLY A 373 31.04 2.45 -19.08
CA GLY A 373 29.68 2.93 -19.32
C GLY A 373 29.57 4.34 -19.91
N MET A 374 30.62 5.18 -19.80
CA MET A 374 30.63 6.51 -20.42
C MET A 374 30.60 6.47 -21.95
N LYS A 375 31.00 5.36 -22.58
CA LYS A 375 30.96 5.23 -24.05
C LYS A 375 29.52 5.12 -24.56
N ASN A 376 28.68 4.35 -23.87
CA ASN A 376 27.27 4.09 -24.22
C ASN A 376 26.35 4.15 -22.98
N PRO A 377 26.13 5.34 -22.38
CA PRO A 377 25.44 5.48 -21.09
C PRO A 377 23.97 5.06 -21.12
N THR A 378 23.32 5.08 -22.28
CA THR A 378 21.90 4.68 -22.46
C THR A 378 21.68 3.18 -22.35
N LEU A 379 22.64 2.37 -22.78
CA LEU A 379 22.59 0.91 -22.80
C LEU A 379 23.40 0.27 -21.66
N TYR A 380 24.13 1.06 -20.89
CA TYR A 380 25.01 0.54 -19.86
C TYR A 380 24.22 0.10 -18.63
N THR A 381 24.22 -1.21 -18.39
CA THR A 381 23.58 -1.85 -17.23
C THR A 381 24.61 -2.53 -16.30
N GLY A 382 25.90 -2.25 -16.49
CA GLY A 382 27.01 -2.88 -15.77
C GLY A 382 27.54 -4.15 -16.45
N GLU A 383 28.75 -4.57 -16.07
CA GLU A 383 29.44 -5.72 -16.67
C GLU A 383 29.14 -7.08 -16.01
N GLY A 384 28.47 -7.06 -14.85
CA GLY A 384 28.22 -8.24 -14.02
C GLY A 384 29.47 -8.78 -13.30
N PHE A 385 29.24 -9.43 -12.16
CA PHE A 385 30.28 -10.12 -11.40
C PHE A 385 30.49 -11.51 -11.96
N VAL A 386 31.76 -11.88 -12.18
CA VAL A 386 32.12 -13.24 -12.62
C VAL A 386 31.98 -14.16 -11.43
N VAL A 387 31.17 -15.19 -11.59
CA VAL A 387 30.94 -16.24 -10.62
C VAL A 387 32.17 -17.16 -10.59
N ARG A 388 32.77 -17.33 -9.42
CA ARG A 388 33.98 -18.14 -9.18
C ARG A 388 33.72 -19.13 -8.04
N GLU A 389 34.50 -20.20 -8.00
CA GLU A 389 34.58 -21.07 -6.82
C GLU A 389 34.94 -20.25 -5.58
N ASN A 390 34.20 -20.44 -4.49
CA ASN A 390 34.32 -19.66 -3.25
C ASN A 390 34.20 -18.14 -3.45
N GLY A 391 33.34 -17.76 -4.39
CA GLY A 391 32.98 -16.38 -4.70
C GLY A 391 32.45 -15.66 -3.45
N ARG A 392 33.03 -14.51 -3.16
CA ARG A 392 32.55 -13.63 -2.09
C ARG A 392 32.69 -12.18 -2.48
N ILE A 393 31.63 -11.42 -2.28
CA ILE A 393 31.65 -9.97 -2.46
C ILE A 393 32.04 -9.38 -1.11
N ARG A 394 33.33 -9.06 -0.96
CA ARG A 394 33.87 -8.42 0.25
C ARG A 394 33.54 -6.92 0.21
N LEU A 395 33.44 -6.31 1.38
CA LEU A 395 33.16 -4.87 1.53
C LEU A 395 31.91 -4.44 0.75
N THR A 396 30.83 -5.22 0.86
CA THR A 396 29.59 -5.01 0.10
C THR A 396 29.12 -3.56 0.09
N PRO A 397 29.09 -2.81 1.21
CA PRO A 397 28.63 -1.41 1.19
C PRO A 397 29.43 -0.54 0.22
N TYR A 398 30.76 -0.71 0.18
CA TYR A 398 31.64 0.02 -0.73
C TYR A 398 31.40 -0.37 -2.19
N VAL A 399 31.27 -1.68 -2.47
CA VAL A 399 31.02 -2.16 -3.84
C VAL A 399 29.67 -1.68 -4.36
N VAL A 400 28.64 -1.70 -3.50
CA VAL A 400 27.29 -1.25 -3.83
C VAL A 400 27.27 0.24 -4.16
N VAL A 401 27.81 1.09 -3.27
CA VAL A 401 27.80 2.53 -3.54
C VAL A 401 28.64 2.88 -4.75
N ARG A 402 29.79 2.22 -4.97
CA ARG A 402 30.61 2.43 -6.17
C ARG A 402 29.85 2.08 -7.44
N ASP A 403 29.14 0.95 -7.45
CA ASP A 403 28.38 0.49 -8.60
C ASP A 403 27.18 1.41 -8.88
N MET A 404 26.43 1.80 -7.83
CA MET A 404 25.31 2.73 -7.95
C MET A 404 25.78 4.11 -8.42
N TRP A 405 26.87 4.63 -7.83
CA TRP A 405 27.43 5.92 -8.19
C TRP A 405 27.88 5.98 -9.65
N TRP A 406 28.60 4.96 -10.14
CA TRP A 406 28.99 4.93 -11.56
C TRP A 406 27.78 4.84 -12.50
N LEU A 407 26.73 4.10 -12.11
CA LEU A 407 25.51 4.02 -12.90
C LEU A 407 24.81 5.38 -12.98
N ASP A 408 24.68 6.06 -11.85
CA ASP A 408 24.02 7.35 -11.74
C ASP A 408 24.83 8.47 -12.37
N GLU A 409 26.16 8.47 -12.25
CA GLU A 409 27.01 9.45 -12.90
C GLU A 409 26.91 9.35 -14.44
N ASN A 410 26.91 8.12 -14.97
CA ASN A 410 26.74 7.87 -16.41
C ASN A 410 25.39 8.40 -16.92
N ARG A 411 24.31 8.22 -16.15
CA ARG A 411 22.95 8.67 -16.50
C ARG A 411 22.74 10.17 -16.28
N SER A 412 23.21 10.70 -15.15
CA SER A 412 23.11 12.11 -14.78
C SER A 412 23.85 12.98 -15.79
N ARG A 413 25.08 12.60 -16.18
CA ARG A 413 25.82 13.30 -17.25
C ARG A 413 25.08 13.29 -18.58
N LEU A 414 24.44 12.16 -18.94
CA LEU A 414 23.61 12.08 -20.14
C LEU A 414 22.44 13.08 -20.07
N TYR A 415 21.71 13.13 -18.97
CA TYR A 415 20.59 14.06 -18.78
C TYR A 415 21.05 15.52 -18.82
N LYS A 416 22.17 15.86 -18.17
CA LYS A 416 22.75 17.21 -18.17
C LYS A 416 23.13 17.71 -19.56
N ARG A 417 23.62 16.83 -20.45
CA ARG A 417 23.90 17.19 -21.86
C ARG A 417 22.65 17.65 -22.60
N PHE A 418 21.47 17.20 -22.16
CA PHE A 418 20.17 17.59 -22.71
C PHE A 418 19.44 18.66 -21.88
N GLY A 419 20.14 19.33 -20.97
CA GLY A 419 19.57 20.41 -20.14
C GLY A 419 18.65 19.93 -19.02
N ILE A 420 18.64 18.63 -18.71
CA ILE A 420 17.86 18.05 -17.63
C ILE A 420 18.78 17.90 -16.42
N SER A 421 18.57 18.73 -15.40
CA SER A 421 19.32 18.69 -14.14
C SER A 421 18.38 18.85 -12.96
N SER A 422 18.86 18.40 -11.79
CA SER A 422 18.18 18.58 -10.51
C SER A 422 19.22 18.96 -9.48
N ASP A 423 19.09 20.16 -8.91
CA ASP A 423 20.01 20.67 -7.87
C ASP A 423 20.10 19.70 -6.67
N ARG A 424 18.97 19.07 -6.32
CA ARG A 424 18.89 18.11 -5.23
C ARG A 424 19.68 16.84 -5.56
N LEU A 425 19.45 16.28 -6.75
CA LEU A 425 20.16 15.09 -7.21
C LEU A 425 21.67 15.34 -7.24
N ASP A 426 22.08 16.47 -7.80
CA ASP A 426 23.49 16.84 -7.92
C ASP A 426 24.17 16.96 -6.57
N LYS A 427 23.51 17.55 -5.57
CA LYS A 427 24.02 17.62 -4.19
C LYS A 427 24.15 16.24 -3.54
N LEU A 428 23.12 15.38 -3.65
CA LEU A 428 23.16 14.04 -3.06
C LEU A 428 24.26 13.19 -3.70
N HIS A 429 24.40 13.25 -5.02
CA HIS A 429 25.41 12.52 -5.77
C HIS A 429 26.83 13.04 -5.50
N GLN A 430 26.99 14.35 -5.29
CA GLN A 430 28.25 14.94 -4.84
C GLN A 430 28.63 14.46 -3.43
N PHE A 431 27.71 14.50 -2.47
CA PHE A 431 27.99 13.99 -1.11
C PHE A 431 28.34 12.50 -1.13
N ALA A 432 27.65 11.68 -1.94
CA ALA A 432 28.02 10.29 -2.11
C ALA A 432 29.46 10.13 -2.63
N ASN A 433 29.88 10.95 -3.61
CA ASN A 433 31.25 10.94 -4.12
C ASN A 433 32.29 11.31 -3.06
N GLU A 434 32.04 12.36 -2.26
CA GLU A 434 32.96 12.82 -1.22
C GLU A 434 33.22 11.71 -0.17
N TYR A 435 32.15 11.08 0.33
CA TYR A 435 32.28 9.97 1.28
C TYR A 435 32.86 8.70 0.65
N LEU A 436 32.53 8.41 -0.62
CA LEU A 436 33.08 7.26 -1.34
C LEU A 436 34.59 7.40 -1.59
N ALA A 437 35.06 8.59 -1.99
CA ALA A 437 36.47 8.86 -2.20
C ALA A 437 37.26 8.68 -0.90
N ARG A 438 36.73 9.19 0.23
CA ARG A 438 37.34 8.98 1.55
C ARG A 438 37.34 7.51 1.95
N ALA A 439 36.24 6.78 1.72
CA ALA A 439 36.20 5.35 2.00
C ALA A 439 37.27 4.58 1.21
N GLU A 440 37.54 4.97 -0.04
CA GLU A 440 38.61 4.39 -0.85
C GLU A 440 40.00 4.68 -0.27
N THR A 441 40.25 5.89 0.23
CA THR A 441 41.50 6.24 0.93
C THR A 441 41.71 5.38 2.19
N GLU A 442 40.70 5.26 3.04
CA GLU A 442 40.78 4.45 4.28
C GLU A 442 41.00 2.96 3.99
N LEU A 443 40.40 2.45 2.90
CA LEU A 443 40.66 1.09 2.42
C LEU A 443 42.13 0.89 1.99
N LEU A 444 42.74 1.90 1.35
CA LEU A 444 44.16 1.86 1.00
C LEU A 444 45.06 1.92 2.26
N GLN A 445 44.60 2.59 3.31
CA GLN A 445 45.27 2.65 4.62
C GLN A 445 45.01 1.42 5.51
N SER A 446 44.17 0.48 5.06
CA SER A 446 43.74 -0.72 5.81
C SER A 446 42.89 -0.45 7.07
N ASP A 447 42.30 0.74 7.22
CA ASP A 447 41.28 1.00 8.25
C ASP A 447 39.89 0.59 7.73
N TYR A 448 39.57 -0.69 7.90
CA TYR A 448 38.30 -1.25 7.43
C TYR A 448 37.08 -0.72 8.19
N GLN A 449 37.22 -0.33 9.46
CA GLN A 449 36.10 0.13 10.27
C GLN A 449 35.65 1.51 9.79
N GLN A 450 36.60 2.42 9.61
CA GLN A 450 36.34 3.75 9.11
C GLN A 450 35.88 3.72 7.64
N ALA A 451 36.52 2.89 6.81
CA ALA A 451 36.10 2.68 5.42
C ALA A 451 34.64 2.23 5.30
N LEU A 452 34.21 1.24 6.10
CA LEU A 452 32.83 0.76 6.07
C LEU A 452 31.83 1.80 6.56
N LYS A 453 32.18 2.58 7.59
CA LYS A 453 31.37 3.71 8.08
C LYS A 453 31.13 4.74 6.96
N LEU A 454 32.19 5.16 6.28
CA LEU A 454 32.12 6.11 5.18
C LEU A 454 31.36 5.54 3.98
N ALA A 455 31.59 4.27 3.61
CA ALA A 455 30.89 3.61 2.52
C ALA A 455 29.38 3.47 2.78
N ARG A 456 28.98 3.15 4.02
CA ARG A 456 27.57 3.11 4.44
C ARG A 456 26.92 4.50 4.39
N ALA A 457 27.64 5.54 4.82
CA ALA A 457 27.17 6.92 4.71
C ALA A 457 26.98 7.34 3.23
N ALA A 458 27.95 7.03 2.36
CA ALA A 458 27.88 7.26 0.93
C ALA A 458 26.69 6.51 0.29
N TRP A 459 26.47 5.25 0.66
CA TRP A 459 25.32 4.46 0.20
C TRP A 459 23.99 5.07 0.67
N GLY A 460 23.92 5.63 1.87
CA GLY A 460 22.75 6.39 2.34
C GLY A 460 22.40 7.58 1.44
N TYR A 461 23.39 8.34 0.97
CA TYR A 461 23.16 9.43 0.01
C TYR A 461 22.77 8.91 -1.38
N GLU A 462 23.51 7.94 -1.91
CA GLU A 462 23.28 7.41 -3.25
C GLU A 462 21.95 6.65 -3.38
N SER A 463 21.50 5.97 -2.32
CA SER A 463 20.19 5.33 -2.26
C SER A 463 19.00 6.31 -2.20
N ARG A 464 19.27 7.62 -2.03
CA ARG A 464 18.30 8.70 -2.25
C ARG A 464 18.47 9.35 -3.62
N ALA A 465 19.69 9.43 -4.15
CA ALA A 465 19.98 9.93 -5.49
C ALA A 465 19.41 9.01 -6.59
N TYR A 466 19.60 7.69 -6.47
CA TYR A 466 19.23 6.70 -7.48
C TYR A 466 17.74 6.74 -7.88
N PRO A 467 16.78 6.75 -6.94
CA PRO A 467 15.37 6.96 -7.30
C PRO A 467 15.13 8.27 -8.05
N ASP A 468 15.81 9.36 -7.69
CA ASP A 468 15.67 10.67 -8.35
C ASP A 468 16.25 10.62 -9.79
N VAL A 469 17.39 9.94 -10.03
CA VAL A 469 17.94 9.69 -11.38
C VAL A 469 16.97 8.86 -12.23
N LYS A 470 16.47 7.75 -11.66
CA LYS A 470 15.53 6.87 -12.35
C LYS A 470 14.23 7.60 -12.67
N GLN A 471 13.70 8.36 -11.72
CA GLN A 471 12.49 9.16 -11.91
C GLN A 471 12.69 10.22 -12.99
N THR A 472 13.84 10.90 -13.01
CA THR A 472 14.18 11.86 -14.06
C THR A 472 14.13 11.21 -15.46
N GLY A 473 14.69 10.00 -15.61
CA GLY A 473 14.59 9.24 -16.86
C GLY A 473 13.16 8.83 -17.22
N ASN A 474 12.38 8.38 -16.24
CA ASN A 474 10.97 8.02 -16.43
C ASN A 474 10.09 9.22 -16.78
N ASP A 475 10.32 10.38 -16.16
CA ASP A 475 9.59 11.62 -16.40
C ASP A 475 9.78 12.07 -17.85
N VAL A 476 10.98 11.89 -18.39
CA VAL A 476 11.32 12.17 -19.81
C VAL A 476 10.53 11.27 -20.76
N VAL A 477 10.40 9.97 -20.45
CA VAL A 477 9.63 9.01 -21.28
C VAL A 477 8.13 9.28 -21.18
N ASN A 478 7.61 9.43 -19.96
CA ASN A 478 6.19 9.68 -19.70
C ASN A 478 5.75 11.02 -20.31
N GLY A 479 6.63 12.03 -20.29
CA GLY A 479 6.43 13.31 -20.99
C GLY A 479 6.18 13.12 -22.49
N VAL A 480 7.03 12.35 -23.17
CA VAL A 480 6.82 12.03 -24.61
C VAL A 480 5.53 11.28 -24.84
N MET A 481 5.20 10.28 -24.02
CA MET A 481 3.96 9.52 -24.18
C MET A 481 2.73 10.43 -24.13
N PHE A 482 2.71 11.41 -23.22
CA PHE A 482 1.65 12.41 -23.15
C PHE A 482 1.56 13.26 -24.42
N TYR A 483 2.68 13.82 -24.88
CA TYR A 483 2.67 14.67 -26.09
C TYR A 483 2.36 13.89 -27.36
N LEU A 484 2.77 12.63 -27.48
CA LEU A 484 2.37 11.74 -28.59
C LEU A 484 0.88 11.42 -28.56
N ALA A 485 0.31 11.18 -27.36
CA ALA A 485 -1.13 11.01 -27.22
C ALA A 485 -1.90 12.27 -27.62
N LEU A 486 -1.41 13.45 -27.23
CA LEU A 486 -1.97 14.76 -27.59
C LEU A 486 -1.82 15.09 -29.09
N LEU A 487 -0.82 14.49 -29.76
CA LEU A 487 -0.55 14.69 -31.18
C LEU A 487 -1.69 14.12 -32.06
N MET A 488 -2.35 13.03 -31.63
CA MET A 488 -3.48 12.45 -32.37
C MET A 488 -4.67 13.43 -32.57
N PRO A 489 -5.28 13.99 -31.50
CA PRO A 489 -6.34 14.97 -31.67
C PRO A 489 -5.83 16.27 -32.30
N PHE A 490 -4.58 16.67 -32.03
CA PHE A 490 -3.96 17.83 -32.68
C PHE A 490 -3.89 17.67 -34.21
N ALA A 491 -3.42 16.52 -34.70
CA ALA A 491 -3.29 16.26 -36.12
C ALA A 491 -4.66 16.22 -36.82
N TYR A 492 -5.68 15.68 -36.14
CA TYR A 492 -7.06 15.76 -36.59
C TYR A 492 -7.55 17.22 -36.69
N PHE A 493 -7.37 18.04 -35.66
CA PHE A 493 -7.82 19.43 -35.69
C PHE A 493 -7.06 20.28 -36.71
N MET A 494 -5.75 20.07 -36.83
CA MET A 494 -4.93 20.77 -37.82
C MET A 494 -5.34 20.40 -39.25
N GLU A 495 -5.67 19.13 -39.52
CA GLU A 495 -6.22 18.74 -40.81
C GLU A 495 -7.50 19.53 -41.09
N ARG A 496 -8.42 19.58 -40.12
CA ARG A 496 -9.71 20.25 -40.25
C ARG A 496 -9.58 21.77 -40.42
N LEU A 497 -8.61 22.40 -39.75
CA LEU A 497 -8.38 23.85 -39.80
C LEU A 497 -7.66 24.28 -41.10
N VAL A 498 -6.67 23.51 -41.56
CA VAL A 498 -5.81 23.88 -42.71
C VAL A 498 -6.41 23.42 -44.03
N PHE A 499 -6.81 22.16 -44.14
CA PHE A 499 -7.29 21.55 -45.38
C PHE A 499 -8.81 21.37 -45.36
N GLY A 500 -9.31 20.70 -44.32
CA GLY A 500 -10.71 20.32 -44.11
C GLY A 500 -11.29 19.56 -45.30
N PHE A 501 -10.69 18.40 -45.59
CA PHE A 501 -11.12 17.54 -46.67
C PHE A 501 -12.54 16.99 -46.40
N PRO A 502 -13.43 16.98 -47.42
CA PRO A 502 -14.78 16.45 -47.27
C PRO A 502 -14.83 14.91 -47.31
N ASN A 503 -13.86 14.28 -47.98
CA ASN A 503 -13.77 12.83 -48.06
C ASN A 503 -12.98 12.28 -46.86
N ILE A 504 -13.60 11.37 -46.10
CA ILE A 504 -13.01 10.75 -44.91
C ILE A 504 -11.63 10.12 -45.20
N HIS A 505 -11.42 9.54 -46.39
CA HIS A 505 -10.15 8.92 -46.75
C HIS A 505 -9.03 9.97 -46.86
N LYS A 506 -9.32 11.11 -47.49
CA LYS A 506 -8.37 12.24 -47.58
C LYS A 506 -8.17 12.90 -46.23
N GLN A 507 -9.21 12.95 -45.41
CA GLN A 507 -9.16 13.48 -44.06
C GLN A 507 -8.23 12.65 -43.17
N ILE A 508 -8.42 11.33 -43.17
CA ILE A 508 -7.57 10.38 -42.46
C ILE A 508 -6.11 10.50 -42.94
N LEU A 509 -5.89 10.51 -44.25
CA LEU A 509 -4.56 10.63 -44.83
C LEU A 509 -3.90 11.98 -44.49
N GLY A 510 -4.67 13.07 -44.49
CA GLY A 510 -4.22 14.40 -44.10
C GLY A 510 -3.85 14.48 -42.62
N SER A 511 -4.69 13.95 -41.72
CA SER A 511 -4.38 13.86 -40.30
C SER A 511 -3.14 12.99 -40.04
N PHE A 512 -3.02 11.86 -40.72
CA PHE A 512 -1.82 11.01 -40.61
C PHE A 512 -0.55 11.71 -41.13
N GLY A 513 -0.64 12.44 -42.24
CA GLY A 513 0.47 13.24 -42.77
C GLY A 513 0.91 14.35 -41.82
N ILE A 514 -0.04 15.08 -41.22
CA ILE A 514 0.27 16.10 -40.20
C ILE A 514 0.88 15.45 -38.96
N PHE A 515 0.34 14.30 -38.52
CA PHE A 515 0.89 13.54 -37.40
C PHE A 515 2.37 13.22 -37.64
N LEU A 516 2.72 12.65 -38.80
CA LEU A 516 4.11 12.32 -39.15
C LEU A 516 5.01 13.55 -39.24
N LEU A 517 4.53 14.65 -39.82
CA LEU A 517 5.30 15.89 -39.94
C LEU A 517 5.62 16.47 -38.56
N VAL A 518 4.62 16.62 -37.70
CA VAL A 518 4.77 17.23 -36.38
C VAL A 518 5.56 16.30 -35.46
N PHE A 519 5.35 14.99 -35.60
CA PHE A 519 6.18 13.97 -34.96
C PHE A 519 7.64 14.11 -35.36
N PHE A 520 7.96 14.28 -36.65
CA PHE A 520 9.33 14.47 -37.10
C PHE A 520 9.97 15.67 -36.38
N PHE A 521 9.30 16.81 -36.32
CA PHE A 521 9.81 17.97 -35.56
C PHE A 521 9.97 17.67 -34.07
N LEU A 522 8.97 17.03 -33.43
CA LEU A 522 9.05 16.63 -32.02
C LEU A 522 10.24 15.70 -31.77
N SER A 523 10.52 14.76 -32.67
CA SER A 523 11.63 13.80 -32.55
C SER A 523 13.01 14.45 -32.60
N GLN A 524 13.15 15.58 -33.31
CA GLN A 524 14.41 16.32 -33.38
C GLN A 524 14.64 17.20 -32.15
N VAL A 525 13.56 17.67 -31.53
CA VAL A 525 13.58 18.73 -30.53
C VAL A 525 13.41 18.19 -29.10
N HIS A 526 12.74 17.07 -28.91
CA HIS A 526 12.49 16.46 -27.60
C HIS A 526 13.63 15.49 -27.19
N PRO A 527 14.28 15.67 -26.01
CA PRO A 527 15.43 14.86 -25.57
C PRO A 527 15.20 13.36 -25.43
N ALA A 528 14.01 12.93 -25.01
CA ALA A 528 13.71 11.50 -24.83
C ALA A 528 14.07 10.62 -26.02
N PHE A 529 13.87 11.08 -27.27
CA PHE A 529 14.20 10.30 -28.48
C PHE A 529 15.69 9.95 -28.61
N GLN A 530 16.56 10.69 -27.91
CA GLN A 530 17.99 10.45 -27.87
C GLN A 530 18.45 9.77 -26.57
N ILE A 531 17.71 9.99 -25.47
CA ILE A 531 18.04 9.47 -24.13
C ILE A 531 17.55 8.03 -23.96
N THR A 532 16.46 7.63 -24.62
CA THR A 532 15.86 6.31 -24.44
C THR A 532 15.74 5.56 -25.75
N THR A 533 15.81 4.24 -25.69
CA THR A 533 15.64 3.35 -26.85
C THR A 533 14.17 3.01 -27.11
N THR A 534 13.32 3.20 -26.11
CA THR A 534 11.86 2.99 -26.14
C THR A 534 11.04 3.94 -27.02
N PRO A 535 11.43 5.19 -27.34
CA PRO A 535 10.59 6.13 -28.09
C PRO A 535 10.23 5.65 -29.49
N VAL A 536 11.09 4.85 -30.13
CA VAL A 536 10.79 4.24 -31.43
C VAL A 536 9.70 3.18 -31.30
N ILE A 537 9.72 2.38 -30.22
CA ILE A 537 8.66 1.40 -29.93
C ILE A 537 7.35 2.13 -29.61
N ILE A 538 7.42 3.20 -28.82
CA ILE A 538 6.27 4.06 -28.51
C ILE A 538 5.69 4.66 -29.80
N LEU A 539 6.55 5.14 -30.72
CA LEU A 539 6.12 5.61 -32.04
C LEU A 539 5.36 4.53 -32.81
N ILE A 540 5.93 3.33 -32.93
CA ILE A 540 5.28 2.21 -33.63
C ILE A 540 3.92 1.93 -32.99
N ALA A 541 3.83 1.92 -31.66
CA ALA A 541 2.58 1.71 -30.94
C ALA A 541 1.54 2.80 -31.24
N PHE A 542 1.91 4.08 -31.26
CA PHE A 542 0.98 5.17 -31.59
C PHE A 542 0.58 5.19 -33.07
N VAL A 543 1.48 4.83 -33.99
CA VAL A 543 1.15 4.66 -35.41
C VAL A 543 0.16 3.51 -35.59
N VAL A 544 0.41 2.37 -34.95
CA VAL A 544 -0.53 1.23 -34.94
C VAL A 544 -1.87 1.63 -34.32
N LEU A 545 -1.88 2.37 -33.21
CA LEU A 545 -3.10 2.88 -32.59
C LEU A 545 -3.88 3.81 -33.54
N ALA A 546 -3.21 4.76 -34.18
CA ALA A 546 -3.83 5.67 -35.15
C ALA A 546 -4.45 4.92 -36.33
N LEU A 547 -3.72 3.95 -36.89
CA LEU A 547 -4.23 3.05 -37.94
C LEU A 547 -5.41 2.21 -37.45
N THR A 548 -5.37 1.74 -36.20
CA THR A 548 -6.45 0.95 -35.59
C THR A 548 -7.71 1.79 -35.42
N VAL A 549 -7.61 3.04 -34.96
CA VAL A 549 -8.76 3.96 -34.84
C VAL A 549 -9.41 4.21 -36.20
N ILE A 550 -8.60 4.36 -37.26
CA ILE A 550 -9.09 4.49 -38.64
C ILE A 550 -9.91 3.25 -39.04
N VAL A 551 -9.37 2.06 -38.81
CA VAL A 551 -10.03 0.79 -39.15
C VAL A 551 -11.33 0.63 -38.37
N ILE A 552 -11.31 0.88 -37.06
CA ILE A 552 -12.51 0.83 -36.19
C ILE A 552 -13.57 1.80 -36.69
N SER A 553 -13.20 3.04 -37.04
CA SER A 553 -14.15 4.04 -37.55
C SER A 553 -14.83 3.59 -38.85
N ILE A 554 -14.08 2.97 -39.76
CA ILE A 554 -14.63 2.41 -41.00
C ILE A 554 -15.60 1.26 -40.70
N ILE A 555 -15.23 0.37 -39.76
CA ILE A 555 -16.05 -0.78 -39.37
C ILE A 555 -17.35 -0.32 -38.72
N VAL A 556 -17.29 0.58 -37.73
CA VAL A 556 -18.46 1.10 -37.03
C VAL A 556 -19.43 1.75 -38.00
N ARG A 557 -18.93 2.56 -38.94
CA ARG A 557 -19.79 3.20 -39.95
C ARG A 557 -20.47 2.17 -40.85
N LYS A 558 -19.72 1.19 -41.34
CA LYS A 558 -20.29 0.12 -42.18
C LYS A 558 -21.32 -0.70 -41.40
N PHE A 559 -21.10 -0.90 -40.11
CA PHE A 559 -22.04 -1.56 -39.22
C PHE A 559 -23.31 -0.74 -39.00
N GLU A 560 -23.21 0.58 -38.77
CA GLU A 560 -24.36 1.49 -38.69
C GLU A 560 -25.17 1.49 -39.99
N GLU A 561 -24.51 1.59 -41.15
CA GLU A 561 -25.15 1.52 -42.48
C GLU A 561 -25.92 0.20 -42.69
N GLN A 562 -25.41 -0.93 -42.17
CA GLN A 562 -26.11 -2.22 -42.25
C GLN A 562 -27.25 -2.34 -41.23
N LEU A 563 -27.06 -1.82 -40.01
CA LEU A 563 -28.10 -1.77 -38.97
C LEU A 563 -29.31 -0.95 -39.43
N GLU A 564 -29.06 0.17 -40.11
CA GLU A 564 -30.11 1.05 -40.61
C GLU A 564 -30.92 0.35 -41.72
N LYS A 565 -30.26 -0.38 -42.63
CA LYS A 565 -30.92 -1.23 -43.63
C LYS A 565 -31.77 -2.34 -43.00
N ILE A 566 -31.24 -3.05 -42.02
CA ILE A 566 -31.97 -4.13 -41.32
C ILE A 566 -33.17 -3.57 -40.54
N ARG A 567 -33.04 -2.38 -39.94
CA ARG A 567 -34.13 -1.73 -39.22
C ARG A 567 -35.25 -1.23 -40.13
N GLN A 568 -34.91 -0.80 -41.35
CA GLN A 568 -35.90 -0.42 -42.37
C GLN A 568 -36.71 -1.64 -42.86
N GLU A 569 -36.15 -2.85 -42.84
CA GLU A 569 -36.84 -4.07 -43.26
C GLU A 569 -37.77 -4.67 -42.18
N GLY A 570 -37.58 -4.34 -40.89
CA GLY A 570 -38.28 -5.01 -39.78
C GLY A 570 -39.33 -4.19 -39.00
N SER A 571 -39.41 -2.87 -39.19
CA SER A 571 -40.25 -1.98 -38.36
C SER A 571 -40.99 -0.96 -39.23
N LYS A 572 -42.32 -1.07 -39.35
CA LYS A 572 -43.18 -0.10 -40.07
C LYS A 572 -43.26 1.30 -39.41
N VAL A 573 -42.55 1.53 -38.29
CA VAL A 573 -42.54 2.81 -37.59
C VAL A 573 -41.28 3.61 -37.92
N TYR A 574 -41.45 4.74 -38.60
CA TYR A 574 -40.38 5.71 -38.85
C TYR A 574 -40.00 6.44 -37.56
N LYS A 575 -38.89 6.06 -36.91
CA LYS A 575 -38.28 6.85 -35.81
C LYS A 575 -37.16 7.74 -36.35
N ALA A 576 -37.43 9.03 -36.46
CA ALA A 576 -36.38 10.04 -36.59
C ALA A 576 -35.79 10.34 -35.20
N ASP A 577 -34.91 9.47 -34.69
CA ASP A 577 -34.08 9.79 -33.52
C ASP A 577 -32.61 9.80 -33.95
N VAL A 578 -32.12 11.01 -34.25
CA VAL A 578 -30.70 11.30 -34.38
C VAL A 578 -30.08 11.10 -32.99
N GLY A 579 -29.40 9.97 -32.78
CA GLY A 579 -28.82 9.62 -31.48
C GLY A 579 -28.00 10.78 -30.91
N ARG A 580 -28.17 11.11 -29.63
CA ARG A 580 -27.55 12.29 -28.98
C ARG A 580 -26.05 12.47 -29.27
N LEU A 581 -25.32 11.37 -29.47
CA LEU A 581 -23.90 11.35 -29.87
C LEU A 581 -23.64 11.96 -31.26
N SER A 582 -24.51 11.70 -32.24
CA SER A 582 -24.38 12.22 -33.61
C SER A 582 -24.65 13.74 -33.68
N ALA A 583 -25.60 14.25 -32.88
CA ALA A 583 -25.88 15.68 -32.77
C ALA A 583 -24.70 16.46 -32.15
N SER A 584 -24.07 15.91 -31.11
CA SER A 584 -22.86 16.48 -30.52
C SER A 584 -21.67 16.44 -31.47
N ALA A 585 -21.49 15.35 -32.23
CA ALA A 585 -20.43 15.24 -33.24
C ALA A 585 -20.63 16.25 -34.39
N ALA A 586 -21.88 16.46 -34.83
CA ALA A 586 -22.22 17.48 -35.81
C ALA A 586 -21.95 18.90 -35.30
N ALA A 587 -22.34 19.21 -34.06
CA ALA A 587 -22.05 20.49 -33.42
C ALA A 587 -20.54 20.76 -33.29
N PHE A 588 -19.76 19.72 -32.97
CA PHE A 588 -18.31 19.77 -32.87
C PHE A 588 -17.65 20.05 -34.24
N SER A 589 -18.07 19.34 -35.29
CA SER A 589 -17.60 19.57 -36.66
C SER A 589 -18.00 20.97 -37.18
N LEU A 590 -19.18 21.44 -36.81
CA LEU A 590 -19.67 22.78 -37.18
C LEU A 590 -18.85 23.89 -36.49
N GLY A 591 -18.46 23.69 -35.23
CA GLY A 591 -17.54 24.58 -34.51
C GLY A 591 -16.19 24.72 -35.22
N ILE A 592 -15.55 23.61 -35.60
CA ILE A 592 -14.28 23.64 -36.34
C ILE A 592 -14.43 24.34 -37.70
N SER A 593 -15.53 24.06 -38.41
CA SER A 593 -15.83 24.69 -39.71
C SER A 593 -15.96 26.22 -39.59
N ASN A 594 -16.52 26.72 -38.49
CA ASN A 594 -16.65 28.15 -38.22
C ASN A 594 -15.30 28.82 -37.94
N MET A 595 -14.39 28.15 -37.22
CA MET A 595 -13.02 28.63 -37.02
C MET A 595 -12.30 28.82 -38.36
N ARG A 596 -12.45 27.86 -39.30
CA ARG A 596 -11.84 27.94 -40.63
C ARG A 596 -12.36 29.12 -41.47
N LYS A 597 -13.63 29.50 -41.32
CA LYS A 597 -14.21 30.66 -42.04
C LYS A 597 -13.58 32.00 -41.59
N ARG A 598 -13.06 32.10 -40.36
CA ARG A 598 -12.53 33.34 -39.76
C ARG A 598 -11.03 33.24 -39.44
N LYS A 599 -10.24 32.91 -40.47
CA LYS A 599 -8.79 32.58 -40.37
C LYS A 599 -7.97 33.59 -39.55
N GLY A 600 -8.15 34.89 -39.76
CA GLY A 600 -7.34 35.93 -39.10
C GLY A 600 -7.49 35.91 -37.56
N ARG A 601 -8.71 35.76 -37.07
CA ARG A 601 -8.96 35.67 -35.62
C ARG A 601 -8.43 34.38 -35.04
N THR A 602 -8.74 33.26 -35.69
CA THR A 602 -8.31 31.93 -35.23
C THR A 602 -6.79 31.84 -35.15
N ILE A 603 -6.06 32.39 -36.12
CA ILE A 603 -4.60 32.47 -36.09
C ILE A 603 -4.13 33.33 -34.90
N LEU A 604 -4.70 34.53 -34.70
CA LEU A 604 -4.30 35.41 -33.61
C LEU A 604 -4.54 34.79 -32.23
N THR A 605 -5.73 34.20 -32.01
CA THR A 605 -6.07 33.50 -30.76
C THR A 605 -5.17 32.29 -30.52
N CYS A 606 -4.88 31.50 -31.56
CA CYS A 606 -3.89 30.41 -31.46
C CYS A 606 -2.51 30.95 -31.09
N CYS A 607 -2.01 31.99 -31.74
CA CYS A 607 -0.71 32.59 -31.42
C CYS A 607 -0.65 33.09 -29.97
N THR A 608 -1.69 33.76 -29.48
CA THR A 608 -1.76 34.21 -28.08
C THR A 608 -1.70 33.04 -27.12
N LEU A 609 -2.42 31.95 -27.41
CA LEU A 609 -2.40 30.74 -26.58
C LEU A 609 -1.06 29.99 -26.65
N VAL A 610 -0.40 29.97 -27.80
CA VAL A 610 0.94 29.38 -27.97
C VAL A 610 1.95 30.14 -27.12
N ILE A 611 1.97 31.49 -27.19
CA ILE A 611 2.85 32.35 -26.38
C ILE A 611 2.56 32.21 -24.89
N LEU A 612 1.28 32.11 -24.53
CA LEU A 612 0.87 31.92 -23.15
C LEU A 612 1.31 30.57 -22.61
N THR A 613 1.07 29.49 -23.37
CA THR A 613 1.48 28.13 -23.01
C THR A 613 2.99 28.09 -22.82
N PHE A 614 3.74 28.69 -23.76
CA PHE A 614 5.18 28.87 -23.64
C PHE A 614 5.57 29.61 -22.34
N THR A 615 4.92 30.73 -22.03
CA THR A 615 5.17 31.51 -20.81
C THR A 615 4.93 30.67 -19.56
N VAL A 616 3.77 29.99 -19.46
CA VAL A 616 3.43 29.18 -18.29
C VAL A 616 4.44 28.03 -18.11
N ILE A 617 4.76 27.30 -19.17
CA ILE A 617 5.76 26.21 -19.12
C ILE A 617 7.15 26.74 -18.70
N SER A 618 7.53 27.93 -19.16
CA SER A 618 8.81 28.56 -18.80
C SER A 618 8.90 28.89 -17.31
N PHE A 619 7.81 29.33 -16.68
CA PHE A 619 7.76 29.68 -15.26
C PHE A 619 7.45 28.50 -14.33
N THR A 620 7.01 27.35 -14.85
CA THR A 620 6.69 26.14 -14.09
C THR A 620 7.90 25.27 -13.77
N SER A 621 9.16 25.71 -13.94
CA SER A 621 10.33 24.91 -13.55
C SER A 621 10.38 24.77 -12.02
N VAL A 622 9.66 23.80 -11.49
CA VAL A 622 9.55 23.51 -10.07
C VAL A 622 10.93 23.10 -9.55
N ARG A 623 11.46 23.83 -8.56
CA ARG A 623 12.58 23.33 -7.76
C ARG A 623 12.04 22.51 -6.60
N THR A 624 12.37 21.23 -6.56
CA THR A 624 12.03 20.33 -5.46
C THR A 624 13.14 20.37 -4.42
N PHE A 625 12.83 20.86 -3.22
CA PHE A 625 13.77 20.83 -2.09
C PHE A 625 13.33 19.77 -1.08
N MET A 626 14.31 19.18 -0.40
CA MET A 626 14.08 18.35 0.77
C MET A 626 14.10 19.25 1.99
N HIS A 627 12.95 19.40 2.64
CA HIS A 627 12.92 19.90 4.01
C HIS A 627 12.63 18.71 4.92
N PRO A 628 13.48 18.41 5.92
CA PRO A 628 13.12 17.43 6.93
C PRO A 628 11.85 17.92 7.63
N ASN A 629 10.83 17.06 7.71
CA ASN A 629 9.61 17.42 8.39
C ASN A 629 9.90 17.42 9.90
N ARG A 630 9.75 18.58 10.52
CA ARG A 630 9.96 18.77 11.96
C ARG A 630 8.62 19.10 12.58
N THR A 631 8.05 18.13 13.27
CA THR A 631 6.80 18.31 14.01
C THR A 631 7.13 18.56 15.47
N SER A 632 6.69 19.69 16.02
CA SER A 632 6.88 20.00 17.44
C SER A 632 5.93 19.16 18.30
N LEU A 633 6.41 18.67 19.45
CA LEU A 633 5.64 17.98 20.48
C LEU A 633 5.49 18.92 21.69
N PRO A 634 4.53 19.87 21.68
CA PRO A 634 4.51 21.00 22.62
C PRO A 634 4.27 20.62 24.09
N GLN A 635 3.79 19.41 24.37
CA GLN A 635 3.52 18.93 25.74
C GLN A 635 4.65 18.08 26.33
N VAL A 636 5.74 17.85 25.58
CA VAL A 636 6.83 16.94 25.99
C VAL A 636 8.10 17.74 26.25
N THR A 637 8.53 17.79 27.51
CA THR A 637 9.84 18.36 27.88
C THR A 637 10.93 17.31 27.75
N PRO A 638 11.97 17.53 26.94
CA PRO A 638 13.03 16.56 26.74
C PRO A 638 13.87 16.40 28.01
N ARG A 639 14.42 15.20 28.23
CA ARG A 639 15.27 14.89 29.39
C ARG A 639 16.74 15.11 29.12
N TYR A 640 17.16 14.91 27.89
CA TYR A 640 18.52 15.10 27.42
C TYR A 640 18.49 15.69 26.02
N THR A 641 19.49 16.50 25.70
CA THR A 641 19.68 16.95 24.32
C THR A 641 20.25 15.79 23.51
N GLY A 642 19.49 15.31 22.53
CA GLY A 642 19.86 14.09 21.83
C GLY A 642 18.69 13.42 21.12
N LEU A 643 18.85 12.13 20.84
CA LEU A 643 18.01 11.37 19.92
C LEU A 643 17.44 10.14 20.60
N LEU A 644 16.15 9.89 20.40
CA LEU A 644 15.51 8.62 20.71
C LEU A 644 15.02 7.99 19.39
N ILE A 645 15.51 6.79 19.11
CA ILE A 645 15.13 5.98 17.95
C ILE A 645 14.20 4.88 18.44
N ARG A 646 12.97 4.87 17.97
CA ARG A 646 12.01 3.77 18.17
C ARG A 646 10.95 3.76 17.08
N ASP A 647 10.28 2.61 16.93
CA ASP A 647 9.07 2.53 16.11
C ASP A 647 7.90 3.26 16.79
N GLN A 648 7.05 3.93 16.00
CA GLN A 648 5.90 4.69 16.51
C GLN A 648 4.90 3.79 17.28
N TYR A 649 4.83 2.51 16.94
CA TYR A 649 3.96 1.51 17.56
C TYR A 649 4.69 0.58 18.53
N TRP A 650 5.89 0.97 18.97
CA TRP A 650 6.76 0.17 19.83
C TRP A 650 7.08 -1.23 19.27
N ARG A 651 7.02 -1.42 17.95
CA ARG A 651 7.43 -2.69 17.32
C ARG A 651 8.93 -2.91 17.54
N PRO A 652 9.39 -4.18 17.65
CA PRO A 652 10.80 -4.50 17.73
C PRO A 652 11.61 -3.86 16.60
N LEU A 653 12.71 -3.20 16.95
CA LEU A 653 13.74 -2.76 16.02
C LEU A 653 14.64 -3.95 15.67
N GLU A 654 15.18 -3.97 14.44
CA GLU A 654 16.17 -4.99 14.05
C GLU A 654 17.54 -4.66 14.69
N GLU A 655 18.30 -5.69 15.05
CA GLU A 655 19.66 -5.54 15.63
C GLU A 655 20.62 -4.65 14.81
N PRO A 656 20.61 -4.67 13.47
CA PRO A 656 21.43 -3.74 12.67
C PRO A 656 21.21 -2.26 12.98
N VAL A 657 20.06 -1.87 13.53
CA VAL A 657 19.82 -0.48 13.99
C VAL A 657 20.82 -0.13 15.10
N LEU A 658 20.94 -0.97 16.14
CA LEU A 658 21.85 -0.74 17.25
C LEU A 658 23.31 -0.74 16.78
N THR A 659 23.70 -1.74 15.99
CA THR A 659 25.08 -1.82 15.47
C THR A 659 25.43 -0.58 14.63
N SER A 660 24.49 -0.07 13.83
CA SER A 660 24.72 1.14 13.03
C SER A 660 24.80 2.40 13.90
N VAL A 661 23.91 2.52 14.90
CA VAL A 661 23.92 3.67 15.83
C VAL A 661 25.19 3.71 16.67
N LEU A 662 25.66 2.57 17.19
CA LEU A 662 26.93 2.50 17.92
C LEU A 662 28.10 2.95 17.04
N ASN A 663 28.20 2.43 15.81
CA ASN A 663 29.27 2.81 14.88
C ASN A 663 29.24 4.30 14.47
N ASP A 664 28.03 4.84 14.27
CA ASP A 664 27.86 6.19 13.73
C ASP A 664 27.87 7.27 14.82
N MET A 665 27.29 7.00 16.00
CA MET A 665 26.98 8.00 17.02
C MET A 665 27.88 7.93 18.26
N GLN A 666 28.38 6.75 18.65
CA GLN A 666 29.17 6.65 19.89
C GLN A 666 30.48 7.45 19.78
N LYS A 667 31.11 7.40 18.61
CA LYS A 667 32.28 8.21 18.23
C LYS A 667 32.01 8.87 16.87
N THR A 668 31.66 10.15 16.86
CA THR A 668 31.32 10.90 15.65
C THR A 668 32.44 11.84 15.25
N GLN A 669 32.88 11.75 14.00
CA GLN A 669 33.88 12.68 13.43
C GLN A 669 33.16 13.82 12.73
N ILE A 670 33.59 15.05 13.01
CA ILE A 670 33.05 16.29 12.48
C ILE A 670 34.17 17.03 11.76
N THR A 671 33.92 17.57 10.56
CA THR A 671 34.93 18.34 9.84
C THR A 671 35.14 19.72 10.47
N LEU A 672 36.37 20.21 10.48
CA LEU A 672 36.70 21.54 11.01
C LEU A 672 35.90 22.63 10.28
N THR A 673 35.72 22.51 8.97
CA THR A 673 34.92 23.46 8.19
C THR A 673 33.45 23.49 8.63
N ALA A 674 32.87 22.35 9.03
CA ALA A 674 31.51 22.32 9.57
C ALA A 674 31.44 23.00 10.93
N LEU A 675 32.45 22.79 11.77
CA LEU A 675 32.59 23.46 13.07
C LEU A 675 32.72 24.98 12.90
N GLU A 676 33.61 25.45 12.03
CA GLU A 676 33.81 26.88 11.74
C GLU A 676 32.53 27.54 11.23
N ARG A 677 31.80 26.89 10.31
CA ARG A 677 30.50 27.39 9.82
C ARG A 677 29.47 27.50 10.93
N LEU A 678 29.43 26.53 11.85
CA LEU A 678 28.54 26.58 13.00
C LEU A 678 28.91 27.77 13.90
N LEU A 679 30.19 27.92 14.24
CA LEU A 679 30.68 29.01 15.10
C LEU A 679 30.43 30.39 14.47
N ALA A 680 30.62 30.53 13.16
CA ALA A 680 30.28 31.75 12.44
C ALA A 680 28.78 32.08 12.53
N ARG A 681 27.91 31.09 12.34
CA ARG A 681 26.46 31.26 12.49
C ARG A 681 26.07 31.58 13.93
N LYS A 682 26.74 30.98 14.91
CA LYS A 682 26.56 31.27 16.33
C LYS A 682 26.96 32.71 16.65
N ASN A 683 28.05 33.21 16.06
CA ASN A 683 28.44 34.61 16.18
C ASN A 683 27.39 35.58 15.64
N GLU A 684 26.72 35.27 14.52
CA GLU A 684 25.59 36.09 14.04
C GLU A 684 24.45 36.19 15.06
N ILE A 685 24.18 35.10 15.78
CA ILE A 685 23.15 35.06 16.83
C ILE A 685 23.61 35.81 18.09
N LEU A 686 24.86 35.61 18.53
CA LEU A 686 25.44 36.29 19.68
C LEU A 686 25.46 37.81 19.49
N VAL A 687 25.84 38.27 18.30
CA VAL A 687 25.82 39.69 17.93
C VAL A 687 24.40 40.25 17.96
N LYS A 688 23.39 39.50 17.46
CA LYS A 688 21.97 39.90 17.56
C LYS A 688 21.47 39.97 19.00
N GLN A 689 22.05 39.17 19.90
CA GLN A 689 21.71 39.14 21.34
C GLN A 689 22.55 40.12 22.18
N GLY A 690 23.44 40.91 21.56
CA GLY A 690 24.31 41.87 22.26
C GLY A 690 25.44 41.22 23.08
N GLN A 691 25.77 39.96 22.81
CA GLN A 691 26.86 39.22 23.46
C GLN A 691 28.16 39.30 22.63
N GLN A 692 29.31 39.10 23.27
CA GLN A 692 30.59 39.10 22.56
C GLN A 692 30.70 37.90 21.62
N PRO A 693 31.15 38.10 20.37
CA PRO A 693 31.37 37.00 19.43
C PRO A 693 32.57 36.15 19.86
N ILE A 694 32.50 34.86 19.57
CA ILE A 694 33.58 33.89 19.79
C ILE A 694 34.70 34.17 18.76
N ASN A 695 35.95 34.27 19.23
CA ASN A 695 37.11 34.36 18.35
C ASN A 695 37.40 32.98 17.73
N VAL A 696 36.85 32.73 16.54
CA VAL A 696 36.88 31.39 15.89
C VAL A 696 38.32 30.88 15.68
N PRO A 697 39.28 31.66 15.13
CA PRO A 697 40.66 31.20 14.98
C PRO A 697 41.34 30.80 16.29
N GLU A 698 41.12 31.56 17.37
CA GLU A 698 41.70 31.28 18.69
C GLU A 698 41.09 30.04 19.34
N ALA A 699 39.77 29.86 19.19
CA ALA A 699 39.06 28.68 19.66
C ALA A 699 39.52 27.40 18.93
N VAL A 700 39.74 27.48 17.61
CA VAL A 700 40.28 26.35 16.81
C VAL A 700 41.72 26.02 17.23
N ALA A 701 42.58 27.03 17.42
CA ALA A 701 43.95 26.83 17.88
C ALA A 701 44.01 26.16 19.27
N ALA A 702 43.08 26.51 20.18
CA ALA A 702 42.98 25.86 21.48
C ALA A 702 42.56 24.38 21.38
N LEU A 703 41.68 24.02 20.44
CA LEU A 703 41.30 22.63 20.18
C LEU A 703 42.47 21.81 19.61
N GLU A 704 43.28 22.43 18.75
CA GLU A 704 44.49 21.82 18.20
C GLU A 704 45.53 21.56 19.30
N GLN A 705 45.80 22.55 20.17
CA GLN A 705 46.73 22.43 21.29
C GLN A 705 46.32 21.35 22.31
N ASN A 706 45.02 21.17 22.51
CA ASN A 706 44.48 20.16 23.42
C ASN A 706 44.34 18.76 22.79
N GLY A 707 44.77 18.57 21.54
CA GLY A 707 44.76 17.27 20.85
C GLY A 707 43.36 16.79 20.43
N PHE A 708 42.37 17.69 20.34
CA PHE A 708 41.02 17.36 19.87
C PHE A 708 40.86 17.38 18.34
N ILE A 709 41.85 17.95 17.64
CA ILE A 709 41.91 17.98 16.19
C ILE A 709 42.89 16.91 15.73
N GLU A 710 42.39 15.96 14.96
CA GLU A 710 43.20 15.00 14.23
C GLU A 710 43.30 15.47 12.77
N GLN A 711 44.50 15.44 12.20
CA GLN A 711 44.71 15.66 10.77
C GLN A 711 44.50 14.34 10.04
N VAL A 712 43.43 14.23 9.26
CA VAL A 712 43.17 13.10 8.38
C VAL A 712 43.16 13.65 6.96
N ASP A 713 44.26 13.43 6.23
CA ASP A 713 44.57 14.05 4.93
C ASP A 713 44.70 15.59 4.96
N GLU A 714 44.09 16.30 3.99
CA GLU A 714 44.06 17.78 3.86
C GLU A 714 42.95 18.45 4.70
N GLU A 715 42.16 17.69 5.46
CA GLU A 715 41.08 18.21 6.32
C GLU A 715 41.29 17.85 7.80
N ALA A 716 41.26 18.89 8.65
CA ALA A 716 41.23 18.74 10.09
C ALA A 716 39.85 18.22 10.56
N ILE A 717 39.83 17.19 11.41
CA ILE A 717 38.61 16.62 11.98
C ILE A 717 38.59 16.73 13.51
N VAL A 718 37.40 16.92 14.07
CA VAL A 718 37.14 16.91 15.52
C VAL A 718 36.30 15.68 15.85
N THR A 719 36.76 14.87 16.79
CA THR A 719 35.99 13.72 17.27
C THR A 719 35.16 14.09 18.49
N VAL A 720 33.86 13.79 18.44
CA VAL A 720 32.90 13.94 19.53
C VAL A 720 32.43 12.58 20.01
N ARG A 721 32.30 12.42 21.34
CA ARG A 721 31.75 11.19 21.94
C ARG A 721 30.32 11.43 22.42
N ASN A 722 29.48 10.42 22.23
CA ASN A 722 28.09 10.43 22.71
C ASN A 722 27.77 9.14 23.47
N VAL A 723 26.79 9.19 24.36
CA VAL A 723 26.34 8.02 25.11
C VAL A 723 25.21 7.36 24.35
N VAL A 724 25.30 6.05 24.12
CA VAL A 724 24.25 5.25 23.47
C VAL A 724 23.70 4.24 24.48
N ALA A 725 22.39 4.25 24.68
CA ALA A 725 21.69 3.35 25.59
C ALA A 725 20.59 2.57 24.83
N PRO A 726 20.80 1.28 24.52
CA PRO A 726 19.76 0.42 23.98
C PRO A 726 18.83 -0.10 25.07
N ARG A 727 17.56 -0.32 24.71
CA ARG A 727 16.56 -0.89 25.60
C ARG A 727 15.85 -2.06 24.96
N ALA A 728 15.74 -3.16 25.69
CA ALA A 728 15.07 -4.38 25.24
C ALA A 728 13.92 -4.75 26.17
N TRP A 729 12.89 -5.39 25.62
CA TRP A 729 11.81 -5.99 26.41
C TRP A 729 11.72 -7.48 26.14
N TYR A 730 11.50 -8.25 27.20
CA TYR A 730 11.19 -9.67 27.15
C TYR A 730 9.85 -9.94 27.84
N GLN A 731 9.03 -10.78 27.19
CA GLN A 731 7.72 -11.20 27.67
C GLN A 731 7.59 -12.72 27.48
N SER A 732 7.18 -13.44 28.52
CA SER A 732 7.15 -14.91 28.53
C SER A 732 6.01 -15.55 27.71
N SER A 733 5.05 -14.78 27.17
CA SER A 733 4.04 -15.32 26.23
C SER A 733 3.49 -14.30 25.23
N GLY A 734 3.03 -14.84 24.10
CA GLY A 734 2.25 -14.13 23.10
C GLY A 734 0.75 -14.17 23.41
N THR A 735 0.09 -13.03 23.15
CA THR A 735 -1.36 -12.77 23.03
C THR A 735 -2.30 -13.89 23.51
N GLY A 736 -2.80 -13.79 24.75
CA GLY A 736 -3.99 -14.51 25.21
C GLY A 736 -3.92 -15.06 26.64
N ASP A 737 -2.76 -15.58 27.05
CA ASP A 737 -2.56 -16.17 28.38
C ASP A 737 -1.75 -15.22 29.29
N GLN A 738 -2.09 -15.17 30.58
CA GLN A 738 -1.29 -14.46 31.59
C GLN A 738 -0.08 -15.32 31.95
N SER A 739 1.07 -15.06 31.34
CA SER A 739 2.35 -15.63 31.76
C SER A 739 3.18 -14.57 32.48
N PHE A 740 3.82 -14.97 33.56
CA PHE A 740 4.71 -14.14 34.38
C PHE A 740 6.10 -14.76 34.38
N VAL A 741 7.11 -13.98 34.73
CA VAL A 741 8.46 -14.45 35.06
C VAL A 741 8.54 -14.57 36.57
N GLN A 742 8.91 -15.75 37.07
CA GLN A 742 9.03 -15.98 38.50
C GLN A 742 10.45 -15.60 38.96
N LEU A 743 10.51 -14.74 39.98
CA LEU A 743 11.73 -14.35 40.66
C LEU A 743 11.73 -14.99 42.04
N THR A 744 12.82 -15.67 42.41
CA THR A 744 12.92 -16.39 43.69
C THR A 744 14.19 -15.99 44.42
N ARG A 745 14.11 -15.55 45.68
CA ARG A 745 15.32 -15.25 46.47
C ARG A 745 16.05 -16.56 46.81
N THR A 746 17.32 -16.68 46.43
CA THR A 746 18.11 -17.90 46.57
C THR A 746 19.24 -17.74 47.59
N PRO A 747 19.61 -18.82 48.31
CA PRO A 747 20.77 -18.80 49.20
C PRO A 747 22.07 -18.77 48.41
N ASN A 748 23.09 -18.08 48.92
CA ASN A 748 24.44 -18.07 48.34
C ASN A 748 25.51 -17.99 49.44
N MET A 749 26.80 -17.88 49.08
CA MET A 749 27.89 -17.81 50.07
C MET A 749 27.81 -16.57 51.00
N ALA A 750 27.25 -15.46 50.53
CA ALA A 750 27.11 -14.20 51.26
C ALA A 750 25.80 -14.08 52.05
N ASP A 751 24.74 -14.78 51.63
CA ASP A 751 23.43 -14.91 52.30
C ASP A 751 23.00 -16.40 52.32
N PRO A 752 23.59 -17.23 53.20
CA PRO A 752 23.37 -18.68 53.19
C PRO A 752 21.98 -19.10 53.71
N SER A 753 21.27 -18.21 54.44
CA SER A 753 19.97 -18.49 55.04
C SER A 753 19.00 -17.32 54.81
N PRO A 754 18.54 -17.11 53.57
CA PRO A 754 17.67 -16.00 53.22
C PRO A 754 16.30 -16.11 53.92
N PRO A 755 15.58 -14.99 54.12
CA PRO A 755 14.26 -14.98 54.73
C PRO A 755 13.27 -15.85 53.94
N THR A 756 12.52 -16.68 54.63
CA THR A 756 11.47 -17.52 54.05
C THR A 756 10.06 -17.01 54.37
N HIS A 757 9.07 -17.58 53.70
CA HIS A 757 7.66 -17.30 53.98
C HIS A 757 7.27 -17.88 55.35
N GLN A 758 6.67 -17.04 56.21
CA GLN A 758 6.45 -17.37 57.64
C GLN A 758 5.55 -18.58 57.88
N LEU A 759 4.65 -18.89 56.94
CA LEU A 759 3.68 -19.97 57.08
C LEU A 759 4.08 -21.27 56.37
N THR A 760 4.84 -21.17 55.27
CA THR A 760 5.16 -22.34 54.41
C THR A 760 6.62 -22.77 54.54
N GLY A 761 7.51 -21.91 55.06
CA GLY A 761 8.94 -22.16 55.10
C GLY A 761 9.62 -22.12 53.73
N GLU A 762 8.88 -21.82 52.67
CA GLU A 762 9.39 -21.76 51.30
C GLU A 762 10.15 -20.46 51.01
N ALA A 763 10.99 -20.48 49.98
CA ALA A 763 11.68 -19.30 49.48
C ALA A 763 10.68 -18.21 49.05
N LEU A 764 11.02 -16.95 49.27
CA LEU A 764 10.19 -15.82 48.84
C LEU A 764 10.22 -15.69 47.32
N THR A 765 9.03 -15.55 46.73
CA THR A 765 8.86 -15.47 45.27
C THR A 765 8.04 -14.25 44.88
N PHE A 766 8.30 -13.73 43.69
CA PHE A 766 7.52 -12.66 43.05
C PHE A 766 7.28 -13.00 41.57
N ALA A 767 6.14 -12.59 41.03
CA ALA A 767 5.79 -12.80 39.63
C ALA A 767 5.82 -11.47 38.86
N ALA A 768 6.86 -11.25 38.05
CA ALA A 768 6.97 -10.10 37.17
C ALA A 768 6.25 -10.34 35.84
N ASN A 769 5.65 -9.31 35.25
CA ASN A 769 4.98 -9.38 33.95
C ASN A 769 5.99 -9.40 32.79
N MET A 770 7.06 -8.61 32.90
CA MET A 770 8.08 -8.45 31.86
C MET A 770 9.48 -8.22 32.45
N LEU A 771 10.50 -8.58 31.68
CA LEU A 771 11.88 -8.20 31.95
C LEU A 771 12.28 -7.06 31.02
N VAL A 772 13.02 -6.09 31.56
CA VAL A 772 13.51 -4.92 30.84
C VAL A 772 15.03 -4.96 30.80
N GLY A 773 15.59 -4.96 29.60
CA GLY A 773 17.03 -4.93 29.34
C GLY A 773 17.50 -3.50 29.15
N MET A 774 18.45 -3.06 29.96
CA MET A 774 19.12 -1.75 29.84
C MET A 774 20.62 -1.94 29.99
N ASN A 775 21.44 -1.05 29.44
CA ASN A 775 22.89 -1.13 29.61
C ASN A 775 23.39 -0.27 30.79
N GLU A 776 24.68 -0.39 31.11
CA GLU A 776 25.36 0.39 32.15
C GLU A 776 25.36 1.90 31.86
N SER A 777 25.19 2.28 30.59
CA SER A 777 25.17 3.66 30.12
C SER A 777 23.82 4.37 30.30
N GLU A 778 22.73 3.66 30.59
CA GLU A 778 21.37 4.19 30.73
C GLU A 778 21.25 5.37 31.74
N PRO A 779 21.90 5.35 32.92
CA PRO A 779 21.89 6.48 33.85
C PRO A 779 22.41 7.79 33.26
N ALA A 780 23.37 7.72 32.33
CA ALA A 780 23.90 8.90 31.67
C ALA A 780 22.93 9.46 30.63
N VAL A 781 21.86 8.75 30.27
CA VAL A 781 20.81 9.21 29.33
C VAL A 781 19.56 9.65 30.08
N SER A 782 18.91 8.74 30.81
CA SER A 782 17.64 9.00 31.48
C SER A 782 17.78 9.55 32.90
N GLY A 783 18.96 9.44 33.51
CA GLY A 783 19.15 9.77 34.93
C GLY A 783 18.43 8.80 35.87
N ILE A 784 18.14 7.58 35.43
CA ILE A 784 17.39 6.56 36.18
C ILE A 784 18.00 6.25 37.55
N ASN A 785 19.33 6.39 37.69
CA ASN A 785 20.03 6.18 38.96
C ASN A 785 19.58 7.14 40.08
N ARG A 786 19.05 8.33 39.75
CA ARG A 786 18.52 9.28 40.75
C ARG A 786 17.27 8.76 41.46
N TYR A 787 16.64 7.73 40.90
CA TYR A 787 15.45 7.07 41.46
C TYR A 787 15.80 5.81 42.25
N LEU A 788 17.09 5.43 42.36
CA LEU A 788 17.53 4.38 43.26
C LEU A 788 17.34 4.84 44.71
N GLN A 789 16.68 4.04 45.52
CA GLN A 789 16.59 4.27 46.96
C GLN A 789 17.82 3.72 47.69
N TYR A 790 18.31 2.56 47.24
CA TYR A 790 19.45 1.84 47.81
C TYR A 790 20.26 1.18 46.70
N GLY A 791 21.55 0.98 46.94
CA GLY A 791 22.47 0.32 46.01
C GLY A 791 22.98 1.21 44.87
N LYS A 792 23.50 0.58 43.81
CA LYS A 792 24.06 1.22 42.60
C LYS A 792 23.44 0.65 41.32
N TRP A 793 23.59 1.36 40.21
CA TRP A 793 23.28 0.80 38.89
C TRP A 793 24.33 -0.27 38.54
N PHE A 794 23.98 -1.29 37.76
CA PHE A 794 24.95 -2.32 37.38
C PHE A 794 26.05 -1.72 36.48
N ASP A 795 27.31 -2.04 36.79
CA ASP A 795 28.50 -1.63 36.05
C ASP A 795 29.44 -2.85 35.90
N PRO A 796 29.88 -3.19 34.67
CA PRO A 796 30.83 -4.29 34.45
C PRO A 796 32.13 -4.19 35.27
N ALA A 797 32.57 -2.98 35.61
CA ALA A 797 33.80 -2.77 36.40
C ALA A 797 33.68 -3.30 37.84
N ASP A 798 32.45 -3.43 38.35
CA ASP A 798 32.16 -3.90 39.70
C ASP A 798 32.02 -5.44 39.79
N ALA A 799 32.19 -6.15 38.66
CA ALA A 799 31.92 -7.59 38.57
C ALA A 799 32.69 -8.44 39.59
N THR A 800 33.90 -8.02 40.00
CA THR A 800 34.71 -8.75 40.98
C THR A 800 34.17 -8.64 42.40
N GLU A 801 33.25 -7.71 42.67
CA GLU A 801 32.66 -7.48 43.99
C GLU A 801 31.38 -8.29 44.23
N TRP A 802 30.86 -8.97 43.21
CA TRP A 802 29.57 -9.65 43.26
C TRP A 802 29.72 -11.15 43.50
N PRO A 803 28.76 -11.80 44.20
CA PRO A 803 28.74 -13.24 44.39
C PRO A 803 28.45 -14.02 43.10
N THR A 804 27.99 -13.36 42.04
CA THR A 804 27.74 -13.94 40.71
C THR A 804 28.64 -13.30 39.65
N GLU A 805 29.00 -14.05 38.62
CA GLU A 805 29.81 -13.51 37.51
C GLU A 805 29.02 -12.48 36.67
N TRP A 806 29.72 -11.53 36.04
CA TRP A 806 29.08 -10.65 35.04
C TRP A 806 28.63 -11.49 33.82
N PRO A 807 27.44 -11.25 33.22
CA PRO A 807 26.51 -10.13 33.43
C PRO A 807 25.33 -10.42 34.38
N TYR A 808 25.47 -11.28 35.39
CA TYR A 808 24.35 -11.68 36.25
C TYR A 808 24.07 -10.66 37.38
N ALA A 809 23.58 -9.47 37.01
CA ALA A 809 23.09 -8.43 37.93
C ALA A 809 21.62 -8.11 37.70
N ILE A 810 20.93 -7.63 38.72
CA ILE A 810 19.51 -7.24 38.65
C ILE A 810 19.21 -6.01 39.50
N VAL A 811 18.37 -5.12 38.96
CA VAL A 811 17.80 -3.97 39.67
C VAL A 811 16.30 -4.19 39.81
N LEU A 812 15.81 -4.07 41.04
CA LEU A 812 14.42 -4.38 41.38
C LEU A 812 13.64 -3.12 41.77
N PRO A 813 12.35 -3.00 41.40
CA PRO A 813 11.46 -2.00 41.97
C PRO A 813 11.25 -2.22 43.47
N LYS A 814 10.97 -1.13 44.20
CA LYS A 814 10.75 -1.16 45.65
C LYS A 814 9.67 -2.14 46.07
N GLY A 815 8.50 -2.15 45.43
CA GLY A 815 7.42 -3.06 45.80
C GLY A 815 7.82 -4.53 45.66
N MET A 816 8.63 -4.85 44.65
CA MET A 816 9.17 -6.20 44.44
C MET A 816 10.22 -6.55 45.51
N ALA A 817 11.15 -5.63 45.79
CA ALA A 817 12.19 -5.82 46.80
C ALA A 817 11.60 -6.03 48.21
N GLU A 818 10.56 -5.27 48.58
CA GLU A 818 9.88 -5.40 49.86
C GLU A 818 9.21 -6.78 50.03
N LEU A 819 8.59 -7.31 48.96
CA LEU A 819 7.97 -8.64 48.98
C LEU A 819 9.01 -9.77 49.07
N LEU A 820 10.19 -9.58 48.48
CA LEU A 820 11.35 -10.47 48.61
C LEU A 820 12.16 -10.23 49.90
N LYS A 821 11.70 -9.30 50.76
CA LYS A 821 12.36 -8.85 52.01
C LYS A 821 13.82 -8.43 51.81
N ILE A 822 14.12 -7.80 50.68
CA ILE A 822 15.46 -7.30 50.35
C ILE A 822 15.60 -5.88 50.91
N THR A 823 16.68 -5.66 51.65
CA THR A 823 16.96 -4.40 52.35
C THR A 823 18.29 -3.80 51.88
N GLU A 824 18.63 -2.59 52.34
CA GLU A 824 19.87 -1.90 51.98
C GLU A 824 21.13 -2.71 52.31
N SER A 825 21.14 -3.47 53.43
CA SER A 825 22.29 -4.29 53.82
C SER A 825 22.56 -5.49 52.91
N ASP A 826 21.56 -5.85 52.10
CA ASP A 826 21.57 -6.99 51.20
C ASP A 826 22.10 -6.64 49.79
N MET A 827 22.33 -5.36 49.50
CA MET A 827 22.82 -4.91 48.19
C MET A 827 24.21 -5.48 47.88
N GLY A 828 24.35 -6.08 46.69
CA GLY A 828 25.56 -6.78 46.26
C GLY A 828 25.79 -8.13 46.95
N LYS A 829 24.87 -8.58 47.82
CA LYS A 829 24.98 -9.86 48.56
C LYS A 829 23.82 -10.81 48.28
N ALA A 830 22.59 -10.31 48.24
CA ALA A 830 21.43 -11.14 47.96
C ALA A 830 21.36 -11.50 46.47
N THR A 831 21.00 -12.76 46.20
CA THR A 831 20.73 -13.25 44.85
C THR A 831 19.26 -13.58 44.65
N VAL A 832 18.79 -13.33 43.43
CA VAL A 832 17.46 -13.68 42.97
C VAL A 832 17.60 -14.53 41.72
N SER A 833 17.03 -15.73 41.76
CA SER A 833 16.97 -16.63 40.62
C SER A 833 15.85 -16.19 39.67
N VAL A 834 16.21 -16.10 38.38
CA VAL A 834 15.30 -15.83 37.27
C VAL A 834 15.62 -16.84 36.16
N TYR A 835 14.67 -17.71 35.81
CA TYR A 835 14.91 -18.78 34.84
C TYR A 835 16.17 -19.63 35.15
N GLY A 836 16.34 -19.94 36.44
CA GLY A 836 17.39 -20.79 36.99
C GLY A 836 18.80 -20.18 37.01
N ALA A 837 18.96 -18.96 36.50
CA ALA A 837 20.18 -18.19 36.68
C ALA A 837 20.05 -17.27 37.90
N ASP A 838 21.04 -17.28 38.78
CA ASP A 838 21.10 -16.41 39.95
C ASP A 838 21.66 -15.03 39.56
N PHE A 839 20.93 -13.98 39.91
CA PHE A 839 21.32 -12.59 39.67
C PHE A 839 21.57 -11.87 41.00
N THR A 840 22.71 -11.18 41.11
CA THR A 840 23.02 -10.34 42.26
C THR A 840 22.16 -9.08 42.24
N VAL A 841 21.45 -8.81 43.34
CA VAL A 841 20.66 -7.59 43.47
C VAL A 841 21.57 -6.41 43.80
N VAL A 842 21.76 -5.51 42.84
CA VAL A 842 22.71 -4.40 42.95
C VAL A 842 22.05 -3.07 43.33
N GLY A 843 20.75 -2.93 43.09
CA GLY A 843 20.01 -1.70 43.37
C GLY A 843 18.50 -1.88 43.44
N VAL A 844 17.85 -0.96 44.15
CA VAL A 844 16.38 -0.90 44.30
C VAL A 844 15.83 0.45 43.86
N LEU A 845 14.90 0.44 42.89
CA LEU A 845 14.26 1.64 42.36
C LEU A 845 13.01 2.05 43.16
N GLY A 846 12.92 3.33 43.51
CA GLY A 846 11.76 3.91 44.20
C GLY A 846 10.54 4.10 43.29
N ILE A 847 9.40 4.40 43.93
CA ILE A 847 8.09 4.56 43.27
C ILE A 847 8.10 5.69 42.22
N GLY A 848 8.92 6.74 42.42
CA GLY A 848 9.04 7.87 41.49
C GLY A 848 9.56 7.50 40.10
N PHE A 849 10.13 6.31 39.91
CA PHE A 849 10.52 5.80 38.60
C PHE A 849 9.35 5.75 37.61
N LYS A 850 8.10 5.59 38.08
CA LYS A 850 6.91 5.61 37.21
C LYS A 850 6.79 6.90 36.39
N ASP A 851 7.16 8.04 36.98
CA ASP A 851 7.03 9.35 36.36
C ASP A 851 8.24 9.70 35.46
N LEU A 852 9.17 8.75 35.27
CA LEU A 852 10.33 8.92 34.42
C LEU A 852 9.95 8.66 32.95
N THR A 853 9.90 9.74 32.18
CA THR A 853 9.61 9.75 30.74
C THR A 853 10.85 10.04 29.89
N ASP A 854 10.85 9.60 28.64
CA ASP A 854 11.91 9.92 27.65
C ASP A 854 11.55 11.14 26.78
N ASN A 855 12.39 11.42 25.77
CA ASN A 855 12.25 12.46 24.75
C ASN A 855 11.04 12.26 23.81
N ASP A 856 10.20 11.25 23.99
CA ASP A 856 8.91 11.13 23.32
C ASP A 856 7.72 11.37 24.27
N GLY A 857 7.98 11.56 25.57
CA GLY A 857 6.98 11.76 26.60
C GLY A 857 6.36 10.47 27.14
N GLU A 858 6.81 9.30 26.71
CA GLU A 858 6.32 8.00 27.18
C GLU A 858 7.16 7.48 28.37
N GLU A 859 6.56 6.62 29.19
CA GLU A 859 7.22 5.98 30.35
C GLU A 859 8.30 4.99 29.88
N LEU A 860 9.38 4.82 30.67
CA LEU A 860 10.44 3.84 30.36
C LEU A 860 10.02 2.38 30.57
N THR A 861 8.88 2.15 31.22
CA THR A 861 8.29 0.82 31.42
C THR A 861 7.71 0.27 30.10
N PRO A 862 7.52 -1.05 29.94
CA PRO A 862 6.93 -1.60 28.73
C PRO A 862 5.44 -1.27 28.55
N VAL A 863 4.98 -1.26 27.30
CA VAL A 863 3.56 -1.08 26.96
C VAL A 863 2.74 -2.33 27.30
N ASP A 864 1.59 -2.14 27.94
CA ASP A 864 0.60 -3.18 28.22
C ASP A 864 -0.39 -3.34 27.05
N TYR A 865 0.04 -4.06 26.03
CA TYR A 865 -0.79 -4.36 24.86
C TYR A 865 -2.06 -5.14 25.21
N GLN A 866 -2.04 -5.96 26.27
CA GLN A 866 -3.20 -6.76 26.66
C GLN A 866 -4.31 -5.88 27.23
N LEU A 867 -3.97 -4.97 28.12
CA LEU A 867 -4.92 -4.04 28.71
C LEU A 867 -5.53 -3.10 27.66
N MET A 868 -4.72 -2.63 26.71
CA MET A 868 -5.22 -1.83 25.57
C MET A 868 -6.19 -2.62 24.69
N GLN A 869 -5.89 -3.89 24.39
CA GLN A 869 -6.79 -4.75 23.61
C GLN A 869 -8.10 -5.02 24.36
N GLN A 870 -8.04 -5.24 25.68
CA GLN A 870 -9.22 -5.41 26.52
C GLN A 870 -10.09 -4.15 26.53
N GLN A 871 -9.50 -2.96 26.64
CA GLN A 871 -10.23 -1.69 26.59
C GLN A 871 -10.91 -1.50 25.22
N ARG A 872 -10.21 -1.76 24.11
CA ARG A 872 -10.79 -1.72 22.76
C ARG A 872 -11.94 -2.72 22.61
N SER A 873 -11.82 -3.93 23.14
CA SER A 873 -12.86 -4.97 23.07
C SER A 873 -14.10 -4.66 23.91
N ARG A 874 -13.96 -3.86 24.98
CA ARG A 874 -15.06 -3.42 25.86
C ARG A 874 -15.81 -2.21 25.33
N GLY A 875 -15.61 -1.84 24.06
CA GLY A 875 -16.34 -0.75 23.42
C GLY A 875 -15.85 0.64 23.81
N ALA A 876 -14.65 0.75 24.40
CA ALA A 876 -13.97 2.04 24.42
C ALA A 876 -13.51 2.35 22.99
N THR A 877 -14.36 3.04 22.22
CA THR A 877 -13.90 3.94 21.15
C THR A 877 -13.02 4.99 21.82
N GLY A 878 -11.75 4.63 22.06
CA GLY A 878 -10.72 5.62 22.27
C GLY A 878 -10.69 6.48 21.03
N ASP A 879 -10.72 7.80 21.22
CA ASP A 879 -10.68 8.83 20.18
C ASP A 879 -9.89 8.32 18.97
N GLU A 880 -10.54 8.30 17.79
CA GLU A 880 -9.81 8.31 16.54
C GLU A 880 -8.95 9.57 16.59
N THR A 881 -7.71 9.42 17.06
CA THR A 881 -6.73 10.50 17.08
C THR A 881 -6.71 11.07 15.67
N LEU A 882 -7.07 12.35 15.56
CA LEU A 882 -6.94 13.13 14.33
C LEU A 882 -5.58 12.82 13.71
N GLU A 883 -5.54 12.62 12.39
CA GLU A 883 -4.30 12.39 11.64
C GLU A 883 -3.21 13.38 12.10
N GLY A 884 -2.24 12.90 12.90
CA GLY A 884 -1.13 13.72 13.39
C GLY A 884 -0.87 13.71 14.91
N GLU A 885 -1.80 13.27 15.76
CA GLU A 885 -1.53 13.13 17.21
C GLU A 885 -0.99 11.71 17.53
N LEU A 886 0.16 11.65 18.22
CA LEU A 886 0.75 10.38 18.69
C LEU A 886 -0.20 9.71 19.69
N GLN A 887 -0.57 8.46 19.43
CA GLN A 887 -1.36 7.65 20.36
C GLN A 887 -0.57 7.44 21.66
N LYS A 888 -1.08 7.95 22.78
CA LYS A 888 -0.51 7.69 24.10
C LYS A 888 -0.72 6.22 24.48
N TYR A 889 0.36 5.51 24.78
CA TYR A 889 0.28 4.10 25.16
C TYR A 889 -0.01 3.93 26.66
N LEU A 890 -0.59 2.79 27.03
CA LEU A 890 -0.73 2.43 28.43
C LEU A 890 0.44 1.53 28.82
N HIS A 891 1.18 1.92 29.84
CA HIS A 891 2.39 1.24 30.28
C HIS A 891 2.18 0.41 31.55
N LEU A 892 3.02 -0.61 31.73
CA LEU A 892 3.08 -1.43 32.93
C LEU A 892 3.57 -0.63 34.13
N THR A 893 3.10 -0.96 35.33
CA THR A 893 3.60 -0.33 36.56
C THR A 893 5.02 -0.82 36.89
N PRO A 894 5.88 0.02 37.49
CA PRO A 894 7.22 -0.38 37.92
C PRO A 894 7.28 -1.70 38.67
N ASP A 895 6.38 -1.92 39.64
CA ASP A 895 6.39 -3.13 40.48
C ASP A 895 6.15 -4.43 39.71
N SER A 896 5.70 -4.34 38.45
CA SER A 896 5.45 -5.50 37.58
C SER A 896 6.64 -5.86 36.69
N ILE A 897 7.76 -5.15 36.76
CA ILE A 897 8.93 -5.40 35.90
C ILE A 897 10.22 -5.59 36.71
N ALA A 898 11.16 -6.35 36.16
CA ALA A 898 12.52 -6.43 36.68
C ALA A 898 13.53 -5.96 35.62
N ILE A 899 14.58 -5.26 36.05
CA ILE A 899 15.57 -4.68 35.14
C ILE A 899 16.86 -5.49 35.21
N LEU A 900 17.34 -5.94 34.05
CA LEU A 900 18.56 -6.73 33.88
C LEU A 900 19.46 -6.08 32.82
N PRO A 901 20.75 -6.46 32.74
CA PRO A 901 21.61 -6.05 31.64
C PRO A 901 21.01 -6.36 30.27
N TYR A 902 21.21 -5.45 29.32
CA TYR A 902 20.65 -5.51 27.97
C TYR A 902 20.98 -6.84 27.27
N GLU A 903 22.22 -7.30 27.36
CA GLU A 903 22.71 -8.52 26.73
C GLU A 903 22.00 -9.76 27.29
N VAL A 904 21.73 -9.79 28.60
CA VAL A 904 21.02 -10.90 29.25
C VAL A 904 19.61 -11.01 28.70
N VAL A 905 18.88 -9.90 28.64
CA VAL A 905 17.49 -9.89 28.15
C VAL A 905 17.42 -10.25 26.67
N MET A 906 18.35 -9.76 25.84
CA MET A 906 18.44 -10.15 24.43
C MET A 906 18.72 -11.65 24.27
N ASN A 907 19.67 -12.21 25.04
CA ASN A 907 19.99 -13.64 25.02
C ASN A 907 18.86 -14.53 25.52
N GLN A 908 17.99 -14.02 26.40
CA GLN A 908 16.77 -14.70 26.85
C GLN A 908 15.63 -14.68 25.81
N GLY A 909 15.86 -14.11 24.62
CA GLY A 909 14.84 -13.97 23.57
C GLY A 909 14.08 -12.64 23.62
N GLY A 910 14.64 -11.64 24.29
CA GLY A 910 14.14 -10.28 24.29
C GLY A 910 14.23 -9.61 22.93
N THR A 911 13.62 -8.43 22.84
CA THR A 911 13.51 -7.65 21.61
C THR A 911 13.98 -6.22 21.85
N LEU A 912 14.83 -5.69 20.98
CA LEU A 912 15.25 -4.28 20.97
C LEU A 912 14.03 -3.40 20.66
N ARG A 913 13.77 -2.40 21.51
CA ARG A 913 12.58 -1.54 21.42
C ARG A 913 12.92 -0.09 21.14
N SER A 914 14.00 0.40 21.74
CA SER A 914 14.48 1.76 21.51
C SER A 914 15.99 1.85 21.67
N VAL A 915 16.58 2.85 21.02
CA VAL A 915 17.98 3.24 21.22
C VAL A 915 18.00 4.74 21.48
N ALA A 916 18.47 5.13 22.65
CA ALA A 916 18.62 6.52 23.04
C ALA A 916 20.09 6.97 22.88
N VAL A 917 20.30 8.20 22.44
CA VAL A 917 21.61 8.81 22.23
C VAL A 917 21.66 10.14 22.94
N ASN A 918 22.44 10.23 24.02
CA ASN A 918 22.66 11.49 24.72
C ASN A 918 23.90 12.21 24.17
N MET A 919 23.72 13.48 23.80
CA MET A 919 24.75 14.36 23.23
C MET A 919 25.19 15.47 24.20
N GLU A 920 24.82 15.42 25.47
CA GLU A 920 25.34 16.34 26.48
C GLU A 920 26.89 16.29 26.54
N PRO A 921 27.59 17.42 26.74
CA PRO A 921 29.05 17.44 26.83
C PRO A 921 29.56 16.63 28.03
N ARG A 922 30.62 15.85 27.82
CA ARG A 922 31.38 15.15 28.86
C ARG A 922 32.65 15.91 29.21
N GLU A 923 33.30 15.55 30.32
CA GLU A 923 34.59 16.16 30.74
C GLU A 923 35.68 16.02 29.66
N ASP A 924 35.64 14.93 28.90
CA ASP A 924 36.56 14.65 27.79
C ASP A 924 36.18 15.34 26.46
N ASP A 925 35.07 16.08 26.38
CA ASP A 925 34.67 16.75 25.15
C ASP A 925 35.23 18.17 25.05
N PRO A 926 35.40 18.70 23.83
CA PRO A 926 35.66 20.11 23.60
C PRO A 926 34.64 21.01 24.33
N GLN A 927 35.07 21.75 25.36
CA GLN A 927 34.20 22.68 26.11
C GLN A 927 33.53 23.75 25.22
N LEU A 928 34.06 23.97 24.02
CA LEU A 928 33.51 24.86 23.00
C LEU A 928 32.14 24.40 22.45
N LEU A 929 31.88 23.09 22.43
CA LEU A 929 30.71 22.48 21.81
C LEU A 929 29.64 22.14 22.85
N GLY A 930 28.56 22.92 22.88
CA GLY A 930 27.38 22.58 23.68
C GLY A 930 26.59 21.41 23.07
N ALA A 931 25.65 20.85 23.82
CA ALA A 931 24.83 19.72 23.36
C ALA A 931 24.03 20.02 22.08
N ILE A 932 23.49 21.24 21.97
CA ILE A 932 22.74 21.71 20.80
C ILE A 932 23.68 21.85 19.58
N ASP A 933 24.91 22.31 19.80
CA ASP A 933 25.90 22.46 18.73
C ASP A 933 26.29 21.08 18.16
N LYS A 934 26.54 20.10 19.04
CA LYS A 934 26.74 18.70 18.65
C LYS A 934 25.54 18.15 17.89
N LEU A 935 24.34 18.37 18.41
CA LEU A 935 23.10 17.91 17.77
C LEU A 935 22.97 18.47 16.35
N ASP A 936 23.21 19.78 16.14
CA ASP A 936 23.11 20.41 14.82
C ASP A 936 24.14 19.88 13.82
N LEU A 937 25.37 19.64 14.27
CA LEU A 937 26.46 19.09 13.44
C LEU A 937 26.18 17.66 13.01
N ILE A 938 25.55 16.86 13.88
CA ILE A 938 25.26 15.45 13.63
C ILE A 938 23.95 15.28 12.84
N MET A 939 22.91 16.06 13.17
CA MET A 939 21.59 15.91 12.57
C MET A 939 21.53 16.27 11.10
N ALA A 940 22.21 17.35 10.69
CA ALA A 940 22.19 17.78 9.30
C ALA A 940 22.66 16.69 8.30
N PRO A 941 23.85 16.07 8.48
CA PRO A 941 24.27 14.97 7.62
C PRO A 941 23.42 13.70 7.83
N LEU A 942 22.97 13.41 9.05
CA LEU A 942 22.17 12.24 9.37
C LEU A 942 20.81 12.24 8.66
N MET A 943 20.05 13.35 8.72
CA MET A 943 18.74 13.48 8.10
C MET A 943 18.80 13.48 6.56
N ASN A 944 19.96 13.82 6.00
CA ASN A 944 20.18 13.76 4.56
C ASN A 944 20.45 12.33 4.06
N ARG A 945 20.75 11.36 4.93
CA ARG A 945 21.00 9.96 4.54
C ARG A 945 20.03 8.94 5.16
N ILE A 946 19.57 9.14 6.39
CA ILE A 946 18.68 8.22 7.12
C ILE A 946 17.21 8.62 6.95
N ALA A 947 16.34 7.61 6.92
CA ALA A 947 14.89 7.72 6.72
C ALA A 947 14.05 7.24 7.93
N LEU A 948 14.69 7.02 9.08
CA LEU A 948 14.06 6.70 10.35
C LEU A 948 13.35 7.92 10.97
N ASP A 949 12.39 7.64 11.84
CA ASP A 949 11.80 8.65 12.71
C ASP A 949 12.68 8.83 13.95
N PHE A 950 12.98 10.09 14.27
CA PHE A 950 13.78 10.46 15.44
C PHE A 950 12.97 11.36 16.35
N PHE A 951 12.87 10.99 17.62
CA PHE A 951 12.39 11.89 18.67
C PHE A 951 13.60 12.66 19.21
N VAL A 952 13.62 13.96 18.95
CA VAL A 952 14.78 14.81 19.19
C VAL A 952 14.48 15.78 20.31
N GLY A 953 15.21 15.62 21.42
CA GLY A 953 15.23 16.60 22.49
C GLY A 953 16.17 17.73 22.12
N ARG A 954 15.67 18.96 22.08
CA ARG A 954 16.47 20.16 21.82
C ARG A 954 16.13 21.23 22.84
N ASP A 955 17.04 21.43 23.79
CA ASP A 955 16.85 22.38 24.91
C ASP A 955 15.59 22.06 25.73
N LYS A 956 14.51 22.84 25.59
CA LYS A 956 13.24 22.64 26.30
C LYS A 956 12.13 22.04 25.45
N ASP A 957 12.37 21.89 24.16
CA ASP A 957 11.36 21.45 23.20
C ASP A 957 11.73 20.08 22.62
N THR A 958 10.70 19.30 22.35
CA THR A 958 10.82 18.01 21.69
C THR A 958 10.28 18.08 20.28
N TYR A 959 10.97 17.44 19.33
CA TYR A 959 10.57 17.39 17.93
C TYR A 959 10.60 15.98 17.37
N LEU A 960 9.57 15.60 16.65
CA LEU A 960 9.58 14.43 15.79
C LEU A 960 10.15 14.82 14.43
N TYR A 961 11.31 14.28 14.10
CA TYR A 961 11.90 14.38 12.78
C TYR A 961 11.48 13.16 11.96
N SER A 962 10.73 13.38 10.89
CA SER A 962 10.37 12.33 9.95
C SER A 962 10.92 12.64 8.56
N SER A 963 11.36 11.58 7.87
CA SER A 963 11.99 11.67 6.56
C SER A 963 11.01 11.74 5.40
N ILE A 964 9.70 11.78 5.67
CA ILE A 964 8.64 12.01 4.68
C ILE A 964 8.81 13.44 4.14
N GLY A 965 9.65 13.56 3.12
CA GLY A 965 9.82 14.80 2.38
C GLY A 965 8.53 15.09 1.62
N MET A 966 7.70 15.98 2.15
CA MET A 966 6.74 16.67 1.29
C MET A 966 7.55 17.40 0.22
N THR A 967 7.35 17.03 -1.04
CA THR A 967 7.86 17.79 -2.17
C THR A 967 7.15 19.13 -2.18
N SER A 968 7.76 20.15 -1.60
CA SER A 968 7.24 21.51 -1.71
C SER A 968 7.54 22.03 -3.11
N PHE A 969 6.49 22.42 -3.82
CA PHE A 969 6.60 23.02 -5.14
C PHE A 969 6.90 24.51 -4.96
N SER A 970 8.16 24.91 -5.06
CA SER A 970 8.50 26.33 -5.15
C SER A 970 8.14 26.85 -6.55
N GLY A 971 7.42 27.99 -6.63
CA GLY A 971 7.07 28.65 -7.89
C GLY A 971 5.58 28.73 -8.23
N MET A 972 4.68 28.02 -7.53
CA MET A 972 3.22 28.10 -7.80
C MET A 972 2.67 29.52 -7.62
N GLY A 973 3.17 30.29 -6.64
CA GLY A 973 2.77 31.69 -6.45
C GLY A 973 3.04 32.57 -7.68
N ASN A 974 4.10 32.28 -8.45
CA ASN A 974 4.47 33.02 -9.64
C ASN A 974 3.56 32.69 -10.85
N LEU A 975 2.80 31.59 -10.80
CA LEU A 975 1.91 31.17 -11.87
C LEU A 975 0.52 31.80 -11.79
N PHE A 976 0.14 32.31 -10.62
CA PHE A 976 -1.19 32.89 -10.42
C PHE A 976 -1.48 34.03 -11.40
N VAL A 977 -0.53 34.97 -11.55
CA VAL A 977 -0.70 36.14 -12.41
C VAL A 977 -0.79 35.76 -13.90
N PRO A 978 0.14 34.98 -14.49
CA PRO A 978 0.03 34.53 -15.88
C PRO A 978 -1.23 33.74 -16.19
N ILE A 979 -1.64 32.83 -15.29
CA ILE A 979 -2.87 32.02 -15.46
C ILE A 979 -4.12 32.91 -15.38
N LEU A 980 -4.14 33.91 -14.50
CA LEU A 980 -5.25 34.85 -14.43
C LEU A 980 -5.37 35.68 -15.71
N ILE A 981 -4.24 36.19 -16.22
CA ILE A 981 -4.18 36.93 -17.49
C ILE A 981 -4.66 36.05 -18.64
N ALA A 982 -4.21 34.80 -18.71
CA ALA A 982 -4.69 33.81 -19.67
C ALA A 982 -6.21 33.66 -19.66
N ALA A 983 -6.75 33.44 -18.46
CA ALA A 983 -8.17 33.18 -18.27
C ALA A 983 -9.01 34.37 -18.75
N LEU A 984 -8.58 35.59 -18.42
CA LEU A 984 -9.25 36.82 -18.85
C LEU A 984 -9.16 37.06 -20.36
N ILE A 985 -8.01 36.78 -20.99
CA ILE A 985 -7.83 36.88 -22.44
C ILE A 985 -8.77 35.92 -23.17
N VAL A 986 -8.79 34.65 -22.76
CA VAL A 986 -9.65 33.62 -23.36
C VAL A 986 -11.11 33.97 -23.17
N LEU A 987 -11.49 34.35 -21.94
CA LEU A 987 -12.86 34.78 -21.61
C LEU A 987 -13.32 35.92 -22.52
N ASN A 988 -12.53 36.98 -22.63
CA ASN A 988 -12.88 38.16 -23.43
C ASN A 988 -12.99 37.80 -24.92
N THR A 989 -12.04 37.01 -25.44
CA THR A 989 -12.02 36.58 -26.84
C THR A 989 -13.24 35.73 -27.19
N MET A 990 -13.59 34.78 -26.32
CA MET A 990 -14.76 33.92 -26.50
C MET A 990 -16.08 34.67 -26.34
N LEU A 991 -16.16 35.60 -25.39
CA LEU A 991 -17.35 36.45 -25.23
C LEU A 991 -17.61 37.30 -26.47
N GLY A 992 -16.56 37.91 -27.04
CA GLY A 992 -16.64 38.64 -28.30
C GLY A 992 -17.09 37.74 -29.46
N ALA A 993 -16.58 36.50 -29.52
CA ALA A 993 -16.99 35.53 -30.54
C ALA A 993 -18.47 35.15 -30.44
N VAL A 994 -19.04 35.04 -29.23
CA VAL A 994 -20.47 34.78 -29.02
C VAL A 994 -21.31 35.97 -29.48
N TYR A 995 -20.95 37.19 -29.08
CA TYR A 995 -21.73 38.39 -29.41
C TYR A 995 -21.79 38.71 -30.90
N GLU A 996 -20.70 38.50 -31.63
CA GLU A 996 -20.71 38.66 -33.07
C GLU A 996 -21.52 37.60 -33.82
N ARG A 997 -21.82 36.48 -33.16
CA ARG A 997 -22.54 35.34 -33.75
C ARG A 997 -23.98 35.21 -33.26
N VAL A 998 -24.53 36.25 -32.63
CA VAL A 998 -25.93 36.25 -32.17
C VAL A 998 -26.89 35.89 -33.30
N ARG A 999 -26.71 36.46 -34.51
CA ARG A 999 -27.55 36.15 -35.68
C ARG A 999 -27.43 34.68 -36.11
N GLU A 1000 -26.24 34.11 -36.08
CA GLU A 1000 -26.00 32.69 -36.41
C GLU A 1000 -26.63 31.77 -35.35
N ILE A 1001 -26.49 32.11 -34.07
CA ILE A 1001 -27.11 31.39 -32.94
C ILE A 1001 -28.63 31.38 -33.06
N SER A 1002 -29.24 32.51 -33.43
CA SER A 1002 -30.69 32.59 -33.69
C SER A 1002 -31.11 31.72 -34.86
N ILE A 1003 -30.32 31.62 -35.93
CA ILE A 1003 -30.60 30.73 -37.07
C ILE A 1003 -30.54 29.26 -36.63
N TYR A 1004 -29.48 28.86 -35.91
CA TYR A 1004 -29.35 27.49 -35.41
C TYR A 1004 -30.49 27.09 -34.48
N SER A 1005 -30.93 28.00 -33.61
CA SER A 1005 -32.09 27.79 -32.74
C SER A 1005 -33.39 27.62 -33.56
N SER A 1006 -33.60 28.45 -34.59
CA SER A 1006 -34.77 28.33 -35.48
C SER A 1006 -34.79 27.03 -36.27
N VAL A 1007 -33.63 26.44 -36.58
CA VAL A 1007 -33.47 25.14 -37.25
C VAL A 1007 -33.57 23.95 -36.27
N GLY A 1008 -33.77 24.22 -34.97
CA GLY A 1008 -34.05 23.19 -33.95
C GLY A 1008 -32.84 22.67 -33.18
N LEU A 1009 -31.68 23.34 -33.22
CA LEU A 1009 -30.55 22.98 -32.36
C LEU A 1009 -30.86 23.28 -30.90
N ALA A 1010 -30.72 22.27 -30.03
CA ALA A 1010 -30.88 22.44 -28.60
C ALA A 1010 -29.86 23.45 -28.04
N PRO A 1011 -30.23 24.28 -27.04
CA PRO A 1011 -29.32 25.24 -26.39
C PRO A 1011 -27.99 24.63 -25.93
N VAL A 1012 -28.04 23.38 -25.45
CA VAL A 1012 -26.86 22.62 -25.03
C VAL A 1012 -25.93 22.33 -26.22
N HIS A 1013 -26.44 22.02 -27.40
CA HIS A 1013 -25.63 21.79 -28.60
C HIS A 1013 -24.94 23.08 -29.07
N ILE A 1014 -25.59 24.23 -28.87
CA ILE A 1014 -24.99 25.54 -29.17
C ILE A 1014 -23.87 25.88 -28.18
N ALA A 1015 -24.02 25.56 -26.88
CA ALA A 1015 -22.91 25.66 -25.94
C ALA A 1015 -21.74 24.73 -26.32
N PHE A 1016 -22.03 23.49 -26.74
CA PHE A 1016 -21.01 22.54 -27.19
C PHE A 1016 -20.23 23.02 -28.42
N LEU A 1017 -20.84 23.83 -29.30
CA LEU A 1017 -20.13 24.43 -30.43
C LEU A 1017 -18.97 25.33 -29.97
N PHE A 1018 -19.19 26.20 -28.98
CA PHE A 1018 -18.14 27.07 -28.44
C PHE A 1018 -17.14 26.32 -27.55
N LEU A 1019 -17.60 25.31 -26.81
CA LEU A 1019 -16.71 24.43 -26.04
C LEU A 1019 -15.79 23.61 -26.97
N ALA A 1020 -16.30 23.18 -28.13
CA ALA A 1020 -15.50 22.52 -29.16
C ALA A 1020 -14.41 23.44 -29.72
N GLU A 1021 -14.73 24.72 -29.99
CA GLU A 1021 -13.72 25.71 -30.40
C GLU A 1021 -12.63 25.87 -29.33
N ALA A 1022 -13.02 25.94 -28.05
CA ALA A 1022 -12.08 26.00 -26.93
C ALA A 1022 -11.17 24.77 -26.84
N CYS A 1023 -11.71 23.56 -27.01
CA CYS A 1023 -10.93 22.32 -27.04
C CYS A 1023 -9.86 22.35 -28.14
N VAL A 1024 -10.23 22.80 -29.34
CA VAL A 1024 -9.30 22.92 -30.47
C VAL A 1024 -8.19 23.92 -30.15
N TYR A 1025 -8.54 25.09 -29.63
CA TYR A 1025 -7.59 26.10 -29.20
C TYR A 1025 -6.65 25.60 -28.08
N ALA A 1026 -7.19 24.88 -27.10
CA ALA A 1026 -6.42 24.30 -26.00
C ALA A 1026 -5.38 23.28 -26.52
N ILE A 1027 -5.78 22.38 -27.41
CA ILE A 1027 -4.91 21.32 -27.93
C ILE A 1027 -3.87 21.88 -28.93
N VAL A 1028 -4.28 22.79 -29.82
CA VAL A 1028 -3.36 23.46 -30.76
C VAL A 1028 -2.37 24.35 -30.02
N GLY A 1029 -2.84 25.13 -29.05
CA GLY A 1029 -2.00 25.97 -28.20
C GLY A 1029 -1.01 25.17 -27.35
N ALA A 1030 -1.46 24.04 -26.78
CA ALA A 1030 -0.64 23.12 -26.00
C ALA A 1030 0.52 22.53 -26.82
N VAL A 1031 0.23 21.92 -27.98
CA VAL A 1031 1.25 21.24 -28.81
C VAL A 1031 2.22 22.25 -29.42
N LEU A 1032 1.72 23.33 -30.03
CA LEU A 1032 2.59 24.33 -30.66
C LEU A 1032 3.36 25.15 -29.62
N GLY A 1033 2.75 25.48 -28.48
CA GLY A 1033 3.41 26.15 -27.35
C GLY A 1033 4.55 25.32 -26.78
N TYR A 1034 4.32 24.02 -26.60
CA TYR A 1034 5.36 23.08 -26.19
C TYR A 1034 6.51 23.00 -27.21
N LEU A 1035 6.19 22.77 -28.49
CA LEU A 1035 7.21 22.69 -29.56
C LEU A 1035 8.03 23.97 -29.67
N MET A 1036 7.38 25.13 -29.59
CA MET A 1036 8.06 26.43 -29.62
C MET A 1036 8.98 26.60 -28.40
N GLY A 1037 8.51 26.27 -27.21
CA GLY A 1037 9.32 26.34 -25.99
C GLY A 1037 10.54 25.43 -26.04
N GLN A 1038 10.36 24.19 -26.48
CA GLN A 1038 11.45 23.23 -26.60
C GLN A 1038 12.45 23.63 -27.71
N ALA A 1039 11.98 24.17 -28.84
CA ALA A 1039 12.86 24.65 -29.92
C ALA A 1039 13.72 25.84 -29.45
N ILE A 1040 13.11 26.81 -28.77
CA ILE A 1040 13.82 27.97 -28.19
C ILE A 1040 14.83 27.49 -27.14
N ALA A 1041 14.42 26.62 -26.21
CA ALA A 1041 15.28 26.11 -25.16
C ALA A 1041 16.50 25.36 -25.72
N THR A 1042 16.27 24.46 -26.68
CA THR A 1042 17.35 23.68 -27.33
C THR A 1042 18.33 24.61 -28.05
N THR A 1043 17.82 25.63 -28.74
CA THR A 1043 18.65 26.64 -29.43
C THR A 1043 19.49 27.44 -28.43
N LEU A 1044 18.88 27.92 -27.34
CA LEU A 1044 19.57 28.69 -26.31
C LEU A 1044 20.65 27.89 -25.58
N VAL A 1045 20.40 26.60 -25.31
CA VAL A 1045 21.39 25.68 -24.72
C VAL A 1045 22.54 25.42 -25.69
N HIS A 1046 22.25 25.19 -26.98
CA HIS A 1046 23.27 24.91 -28.00
C HIS A 1046 24.25 26.09 -28.19
N PHE A 1047 23.76 27.33 -28.14
CA PHE A 1047 24.60 28.54 -28.26
C PHE A 1047 25.21 29.02 -26.93
N GLY A 1048 24.94 28.35 -25.81
CA GLY A 1048 25.51 28.70 -24.50
C GLY A 1048 25.04 30.05 -23.93
N TRP A 1049 23.95 30.63 -24.45
CA TRP A 1049 23.43 31.95 -24.04
C TRP A 1049 22.77 31.93 -22.65
N LEU A 1050 22.55 30.76 -22.07
CA LEU A 1050 21.94 30.54 -20.76
C LEU A 1050 22.95 30.01 -19.72
N ALA A 1051 24.12 30.64 -19.59
CA ALA A 1051 25.10 30.26 -18.57
C ALA A 1051 24.46 30.35 -17.15
N GLY A 1052 24.12 29.20 -16.57
CA GLY A 1052 23.56 29.07 -15.22
C GLY A 1052 22.03 28.92 -15.10
N LEU A 1053 21.27 28.93 -16.21
CA LEU A 1053 19.81 28.71 -16.20
C LEU A 1053 19.44 27.34 -16.79
N THR A 1054 18.97 26.43 -15.96
CA THR A 1054 18.56 25.07 -16.35
C THR A 1054 17.04 25.01 -16.55
N LEU A 1055 16.59 24.98 -17.80
CA LEU A 1055 15.16 24.90 -18.13
C LEU A 1055 14.76 23.45 -18.44
N ASN A 1056 14.07 22.82 -17.49
CA ASN A 1056 13.70 21.40 -17.57
C ASN A 1056 12.35 21.19 -18.31
N TYR A 1057 12.33 21.44 -19.62
CA TYR A 1057 11.15 21.30 -20.50
C TYR A 1057 10.77 19.85 -20.84
N SER A 1058 11.61 18.88 -20.47
CA SER A 1058 11.37 17.45 -20.74
C SER A 1058 10.77 16.71 -19.54
N SER A 1059 10.29 17.43 -18.51
CA SER A 1059 9.82 16.83 -17.25
C SER A 1059 8.30 16.71 -17.17
N MET A 1060 7.82 15.89 -16.25
CA MET A 1060 6.38 15.80 -15.93
C MET A 1060 5.78 17.14 -15.46
N SER A 1061 6.60 18.07 -14.97
CA SER A 1061 6.13 19.42 -14.63
C SER A 1061 5.56 20.17 -15.84
N THR A 1062 6.14 19.97 -17.02
CA THR A 1062 5.70 20.55 -18.29
C THR A 1062 4.35 19.95 -18.74
N VAL A 1063 4.15 18.65 -18.51
CA VAL A 1063 2.86 17.97 -18.76
C VAL A 1063 1.78 18.56 -17.85
N VAL A 1064 2.05 18.68 -16.55
CA VAL A 1064 1.12 19.27 -15.58
C VAL A 1064 0.79 20.72 -15.94
N ALA A 1065 1.80 21.53 -16.30
CA ALA A 1065 1.61 22.90 -16.78
C ALA A 1065 0.70 22.96 -18.01
N THR A 1066 0.92 22.07 -18.99
CA THR A 1066 0.11 21.98 -20.20
C THR A 1066 -1.35 21.63 -19.88
N ILE A 1067 -1.57 20.66 -18.99
CA ILE A 1067 -2.91 20.28 -18.53
C ILE A 1067 -3.60 21.46 -17.81
N ILE A 1068 -2.89 22.17 -16.93
CA ILE A 1068 -3.42 23.37 -16.26
C ILE A 1068 -3.84 24.41 -17.29
N VAL A 1069 -3.01 24.70 -18.30
CA VAL A 1069 -3.34 25.66 -19.37
C VAL A 1069 -4.59 25.21 -20.14
N MET A 1070 -4.67 23.92 -20.51
CA MET A 1070 -5.86 23.37 -21.20
C MET A 1070 -7.12 23.51 -20.35
N ILE A 1071 -7.05 23.18 -19.05
CA ILE A 1071 -8.17 23.33 -18.11
C ILE A 1071 -8.58 24.79 -18.00
N VAL A 1072 -7.63 25.71 -17.88
CA VAL A 1072 -7.91 27.16 -17.81
C VAL A 1072 -8.64 27.63 -19.07
N VAL A 1073 -8.18 27.25 -20.27
CA VAL A 1073 -8.85 27.60 -21.54
C VAL A 1073 -10.30 27.09 -21.57
N LEU A 1074 -10.53 25.85 -21.14
CA LEU A 1074 -11.87 25.25 -21.11
C LEU A 1074 -12.77 25.93 -20.08
N LEU A 1075 -12.30 26.14 -18.85
CA LEU A 1075 -13.06 26.79 -17.78
C LEU A 1075 -13.39 28.24 -18.14
N SER A 1076 -12.45 28.98 -18.74
CA SER A 1076 -12.69 30.36 -19.20
C SER A 1076 -13.72 30.45 -20.32
N THR A 1077 -13.93 29.39 -21.08
CA THR A 1077 -14.94 29.34 -22.15
C THR A 1077 -16.32 28.90 -21.64
N LEU A 1078 -16.42 28.35 -20.43
CA LEU A 1078 -17.67 27.84 -19.89
C LEU A 1078 -18.73 28.95 -19.74
N TYR A 1079 -18.35 30.12 -19.21
CA TYR A 1079 -19.26 31.25 -19.07
C TYR A 1079 -19.77 31.79 -20.43
N PRO A 1080 -18.91 32.10 -21.42
CA PRO A 1080 -19.34 32.45 -22.77
C PRO A 1080 -20.25 31.39 -23.41
N ALA A 1081 -19.94 30.11 -23.28
CA ALA A 1081 -20.75 29.02 -23.84
C ALA A 1081 -22.15 28.95 -23.21
N ILE A 1082 -22.25 29.09 -21.87
CA ILE A 1082 -23.53 29.17 -21.17
C ILE A 1082 -24.32 30.39 -21.67
N LYS A 1083 -23.66 31.53 -21.83
CA LYS A 1083 -24.30 32.75 -22.34
C LYS A 1083 -24.85 32.56 -23.76
N ALA A 1084 -24.09 31.92 -24.64
CA ALA A 1084 -24.52 31.58 -26.00
C ALA A 1084 -25.75 30.66 -25.99
N SER A 1085 -25.79 29.65 -25.12
CA SER A 1085 -26.95 28.76 -25.00
C SER A 1085 -28.21 29.48 -24.56
N ARG A 1086 -28.09 30.42 -23.61
CA ARG A 1086 -29.24 31.20 -23.11
C ARG A 1086 -29.79 32.15 -24.18
N MET A 1087 -28.95 32.67 -25.08
CA MET A 1087 -29.38 33.47 -26.22
C MET A 1087 -30.14 32.67 -27.28
N ALA A 1088 -30.01 31.33 -27.27
CA ALA A 1088 -30.66 30.44 -28.22
C ALA A 1088 -32.06 29.99 -27.80
N VAL A 1089 -32.56 30.39 -26.62
CA VAL A 1089 -33.92 30.08 -26.20
C VAL A 1089 -34.82 31.23 -26.65
N PRO A 1090 -35.61 31.10 -27.74
CA PRO A 1090 -36.62 32.10 -28.06
C PRO A 1090 -37.65 32.11 -26.94
N ASP A 1091 -38.18 33.31 -26.70
CA ASP A 1091 -38.97 33.71 -25.55
C ASP A 1091 -40.07 32.73 -25.09
N ILE A 1092 -40.35 32.87 -23.80
CA ILE A 1092 -41.25 32.13 -22.93
C ILE A 1092 -42.70 32.22 -23.43
N GLU A 1093 -43.18 31.32 -24.31
CA GLU A 1093 -44.61 30.90 -24.45
C GLU A 1093 -44.89 29.82 -25.54
N ARG A 1094 -44.19 28.67 -25.51
CA ARG A 1094 -44.50 27.50 -26.38
C ARG A 1094 -44.99 26.27 -25.60
N LYS A 1095 -45.98 26.42 -24.74
CA LYS A 1095 -46.74 25.28 -24.19
C LYS A 1095 -48.19 25.40 -24.66
N TRP A 1096 -48.65 24.47 -25.50
CA TRP A 1096 -50.06 24.37 -25.89
C TRP A 1096 -50.92 24.27 -24.62
N LYS A 1097 -51.80 25.26 -24.41
CA LYS A 1097 -52.80 25.22 -23.34
C LYS A 1097 -53.96 24.38 -23.86
N LEU A 1098 -54.16 23.21 -23.25
CA LEU A 1098 -55.28 22.34 -23.58
C LEU A 1098 -56.58 23.00 -23.07
N PRO A 1099 -57.69 22.94 -23.82
CA PRO A 1099 -59.00 23.37 -23.32
C PRO A 1099 -59.40 22.51 -22.11
N GLU A 1100 -60.30 22.99 -21.25
CA GLU A 1100 -60.88 22.15 -20.19
C GLU A 1100 -61.96 21.24 -20.79
N PRO A 1101 -62.03 19.94 -20.43
CA PRO A 1101 -63.06 19.03 -20.91
C PRO A 1101 -64.44 19.34 -20.31
N GLU A 1102 -65.48 19.00 -21.08
CA GLU A 1102 -66.87 19.11 -20.69
C GLU A 1102 -67.35 17.74 -20.19
N GLY A 1103 -67.25 17.51 -18.88
CA GLY A 1103 -67.55 16.21 -18.28
C GLY A 1103 -66.60 15.13 -18.77
N ASP A 1104 -67.14 14.16 -19.52
CA ASP A 1104 -66.42 13.00 -20.07
C ASP A 1104 -66.04 13.14 -21.54
N VAL A 1105 -66.37 14.28 -22.17
CA VAL A 1105 -66.00 14.58 -23.55
C VAL A 1105 -64.91 15.65 -23.57
N TRP A 1106 -63.91 15.47 -24.43
CA TRP A 1106 -62.84 16.43 -24.64
C TRP A 1106 -62.55 16.62 -26.13
N HIS A 1107 -62.97 17.76 -26.65
CA HIS A 1107 -62.74 18.14 -28.03
C HIS A 1107 -61.42 18.91 -28.17
N PHE A 1108 -60.56 18.48 -29.10
CA PHE A 1108 -59.33 19.16 -29.46
C PHE A 1108 -59.33 19.55 -30.93
N ASN A 1109 -59.20 20.85 -31.20
CA ASN A 1109 -58.79 21.32 -32.51
C ASN A 1109 -57.26 21.30 -32.58
N LEU A 1110 -56.68 20.36 -33.34
CA LEU A 1110 -55.24 20.24 -33.46
C LEU A 1110 -54.73 21.39 -34.35
N PRO A 1111 -53.68 22.13 -33.95
CA PRO A 1111 -53.13 23.24 -34.73
C PRO A 1111 -52.29 22.69 -35.91
N PHE A 1112 -52.93 21.92 -36.77
CA PHE A 1112 -52.35 21.20 -37.89
C PHE A 1112 -53.40 21.13 -39.01
N THR A 1113 -53.04 21.61 -40.19
CA THR A 1113 -53.86 21.55 -41.40
C THR A 1113 -53.10 20.85 -42.52
N VAL A 1114 -53.81 20.17 -43.40
CA VAL A 1114 -53.25 19.48 -44.58
C VAL A 1114 -54.02 19.85 -45.83
N LEU A 1115 -53.37 19.70 -46.99
CA LEU A 1115 -54.01 19.87 -48.29
C LEU A 1115 -54.95 18.68 -48.56
N GLU A 1116 -56.00 18.91 -49.34
CA GLU A 1116 -56.95 17.87 -49.76
C GLU A 1116 -56.26 16.61 -50.31
N GLU A 1117 -55.28 16.78 -51.20
CA GLU A 1117 -54.52 15.67 -51.80
C GLU A 1117 -53.72 14.83 -50.77
N GLU A 1118 -53.37 15.41 -49.62
CA GLU A 1118 -52.63 14.73 -48.55
C GLU A 1118 -53.54 14.11 -47.49
N ALA A 1119 -54.83 14.48 -47.46
CA ALA A 1119 -55.75 14.12 -46.37
C ALA A 1119 -55.95 12.60 -46.24
N LEU A 1120 -56.17 11.90 -47.37
CA LEU A 1120 -56.32 10.44 -47.39
C LEU A 1120 -55.02 9.74 -46.93
N GLY A 1121 -53.88 10.13 -47.50
CA GLY A 1121 -52.58 9.54 -47.16
C GLY A 1121 -52.19 9.75 -45.70
N LEU A 1122 -52.50 10.92 -45.13
CA LEU A 1122 -52.28 11.18 -43.71
C LEU A 1122 -53.11 10.25 -42.83
N ASN A 1123 -54.39 10.03 -43.17
CA ASN A 1123 -55.25 9.16 -42.37
C ASN A 1123 -54.81 7.70 -42.44
N VAL A 1124 -54.36 7.22 -43.61
CA VAL A 1124 -53.75 5.88 -43.75
C VAL A 1124 -52.49 5.77 -42.88
N PHE A 1125 -51.62 6.78 -42.90
CA PHE A 1125 -50.43 6.82 -42.05
C PHE A 1125 -50.77 6.80 -40.56
N MET A 1126 -51.77 7.59 -40.15
CA MET A 1126 -52.23 7.62 -38.76
C MET A 1126 -52.88 6.29 -38.36
N ARG A 1127 -53.69 5.67 -39.23
CA ARG A 1127 -54.28 4.33 -39.01
C ARG A 1127 -53.18 3.28 -38.83
N ASP A 1128 -52.20 3.20 -39.73
CA ASP A 1128 -51.07 2.27 -39.61
C ASP A 1128 -50.28 2.49 -38.30
N TYR A 1129 -50.11 3.76 -37.88
CA TYR A 1129 -49.50 4.08 -36.59
C TYR A 1129 -50.32 3.58 -35.40
N PHE A 1130 -51.65 3.70 -35.46
CA PHE A 1130 -52.54 3.20 -34.41
C PHE A 1130 -52.62 1.68 -34.38
N GLU A 1131 -52.70 1.00 -35.53
CA GLU A 1131 -52.69 -0.47 -35.62
C GLU A 1131 -51.38 -1.08 -35.10
N ALA A 1132 -50.24 -0.42 -35.35
CA ALA A 1132 -48.96 -0.87 -34.81
C ALA A 1132 -48.91 -0.87 -33.26
N HIS A 1133 -49.82 -0.16 -32.60
CA HIS A 1133 -49.95 -0.13 -31.13
C HIS A 1133 -51.04 -1.09 -30.61
N ALA A 1134 -51.66 -1.92 -31.48
CA ALA A 1134 -52.69 -2.89 -31.10
C ALA A 1134 -52.14 -4.21 -30.53
N ASP A 1135 -50.87 -4.56 -30.79
CA ASP A 1135 -50.27 -5.84 -30.35
C ASP A 1135 -49.22 -5.70 -29.22
N GLU A 1136 -48.90 -4.46 -28.78
CA GLU A 1136 -47.82 -4.20 -27.82
C GLU A 1136 -48.31 -3.67 -26.45
N SER A 1137 -48.48 -4.58 -25.48
CA SER A 1137 -48.89 -4.23 -24.10
C SER A 1137 -47.84 -3.46 -23.27
N ALA A 1138 -46.67 -3.13 -23.84
CA ALA A 1138 -45.56 -2.44 -23.17
C ALA A 1138 -45.25 -1.04 -23.76
N SER A 1139 -46.09 -0.54 -24.66
CA SER A 1139 -45.93 0.77 -25.31
C SER A 1139 -46.56 1.91 -24.47
N ASP A 1140 -46.38 3.17 -24.91
CA ASP A 1140 -46.89 4.36 -24.22
C ASP A 1140 -48.44 4.48 -24.21
N PHE A 1141 -49.12 3.79 -25.13
CA PHE A 1141 -50.57 3.63 -25.19
C PHE A 1141 -50.92 2.39 -26.03
N TYR A 1142 -52.03 1.74 -25.70
CA TYR A 1142 -52.53 0.55 -26.40
C TYR A 1142 -53.84 0.90 -27.11
N THR A 1143 -54.04 0.37 -28.32
CA THR A 1143 -55.22 0.61 -29.16
C THR A 1143 -55.98 -0.68 -29.41
N ASP A 1144 -57.31 -0.59 -29.55
CA ASP A 1144 -58.16 -1.71 -29.97
C ASP A 1144 -59.26 -1.18 -30.89
N GLN A 1145 -59.77 -2.03 -31.79
CA GLN A 1145 -60.87 -1.71 -32.71
C GLN A 1145 -60.62 -0.44 -33.55
N VAL A 1146 -59.44 -0.32 -34.17
CA VAL A 1146 -59.12 0.79 -35.09
C VAL A 1146 -59.95 0.64 -36.36
N ALA A 1147 -60.96 1.49 -36.52
CA ALA A 1147 -61.83 1.54 -37.70
C ALA A 1147 -61.59 2.83 -38.47
N PHE A 1148 -61.38 2.73 -39.77
CA PHE A 1148 -61.29 3.86 -40.69
C PHE A 1148 -62.54 3.93 -41.57
N SER A 1149 -63.15 5.10 -41.67
CA SER A 1149 -64.33 5.34 -42.50
C SER A 1149 -64.22 6.67 -43.24
N GLU A 1150 -64.69 6.67 -44.49
CA GLU A 1150 -64.89 7.87 -45.30
C GLU A 1150 -66.37 8.27 -45.24
N THR A 1151 -66.64 9.53 -44.90
CA THR A 1151 -68.01 10.05 -44.74
C THR A 1151 -68.42 10.81 -46.00
N ALA A 1152 -69.72 10.88 -46.30
CA ALA A 1152 -70.29 11.44 -47.53
C ALA A 1152 -70.00 12.94 -47.81
N GLU A 1153 -69.33 13.66 -46.90
CA GLU A 1153 -68.94 15.07 -47.03
C GLU A 1153 -67.41 15.22 -47.14
N ASP A 1154 -66.74 14.36 -47.92
CA ASP A 1154 -65.28 14.35 -48.11
C ASP A 1154 -64.51 14.51 -46.79
N SER A 1155 -64.90 13.74 -45.77
CA SER A 1155 -64.24 13.75 -44.46
C SER A 1155 -63.83 12.34 -44.05
N TYR A 1156 -62.62 12.25 -43.50
CA TYR A 1156 -62.00 11.00 -43.10
C TYR A 1156 -62.03 10.87 -41.58
N GLN A 1157 -62.43 9.70 -41.09
CA GLN A 1157 -62.56 9.45 -39.67
C GLN A 1157 -61.86 8.15 -39.28
N ILE A 1158 -61.12 8.19 -38.17
CA ILE A 1158 -60.56 7.00 -37.51
C ILE A 1158 -61.15 6.93 -36.10
N GLY A 1159 -61.97 5.92 -35.84
CA GLY A 1159 -62.50 5.59 -34.52
C GLY A 1159 -61.70 4.46 -33.88
N MET A 1160 -61.38 4.56 -32.59
CA MET A 1160 -60.73 3.46 -31.85
C MET A 1160 -60.90 3.58 -30.34
N MET A 1161 -60.67 2.47 -29.63
CA MET A 1161 -60.46 2.45 -28.19
C MET A 1161 -58.97 2.59 -27.86
N VAL A 1162 -58.65 3.41 -26.85
CA VAL A 1162 -57.28 3.71 -26.42
C VAL A 1162 -57.14 3.56 -24.91
N TRP A 1163 -56.14 2.81 -24.46
CA TRP A 1163 -55.71 2.71 -23.07
C TRP A 1163 -54.38 3.42 -22.90
N LEU A 1164 -54.26 4.27 -21.88
CA LEU A 1164 -53.09 5.11 -21.71
C LEU A 1164 -52.19 4.66 -20.55
N ALA A 1165 -50.88 4.61 -20.79
CA ALA A 1165 -49.90 4.28 -19.77
C ALA A 1165 -49.65 5.47 -18.80
N PRO A 1166 -49.43 5.24 -17.50
CA PRO A 1166 -49.28 3.92 -16.88
C PRO A 1166 -50.64 3.24 -16.65
N TYR A 1167 -50.74 1.97 -17.07
CA TYR A 1167 -52.00 1.23 -17.19
C TYR A 1167 -52.65 0.91 -15.83
N ASP A 1168 -51.90 1.03 -14.75
CA ASP A 1168 -52.37 0.92 -13.36
C ASP A 1168 -53.39 2.02 -12.99
N LEU A 1169 -53.38 3.15 -13.69
CA LEU A 1169 -54.39 4.21 -13.53
C LEU A 1169 -55.74 3.86 -14.17
N GLY A 1170 -55.82 2.76 -14.92
CA GLY A 1170 -57.07 2.24 -15.51
C GLY A 1170 -57.76 3.23 -16.46
N VAL A 1171 -57.00 4.12 -17.10
CA VAL A 1171 -57.53 5.14 -18.00
C VAL A 1171 -57.77 4.55 -19.38
N SER A 1172 -59.04 4.47 -19.79
CA SER A 1172 -59.45 4.08 -21.13
C SER A 1172 -60.38 5.12 -21.74
N GLN A 1173 -60.29 5.29 -23.05
CA GLN A 1173 -61.02 6.32 -23.79
C GLN A 1173 -61.34 5.85 -25.21
N SER A 1174 -62.52 6.19 -25.70
CA SER A 1174 -62.83 6.11 -27.11
C SER A 1174 -62.38 7.42 -27.76
N ILE A 1175 -61.73 7.35 -28.93
CA ILE A 1175 -61.32 8.53 -29.68
C ILE A 1175 -61.86 8.50 -31.10
N GLN A 1176 -62.20 9.68 -31.61
CA GLN A 1176 -62.51 9.92 -33.01
C GLN A 1176 -61.53 10.97 -33.55
N PHE A 1177 -60.63 10.51 -34.41
CA PHE A 1177 -59.72 11.38 -35.15
C PHE A 1177 -60.38 11.73 -36.48
N VAL A 1178 -60.76 12.99 -36.65
CA VAL A 1178 -61.54 13.46 -37.81
C VAL A 1178 -60.71 14.46 -38.60
N THR A 1179 -60.60 14.22 -39.90
CA THR A 1179 -59.97 15.12 -40.86
C THR A 1179 -61.07 15.60 -41.80
N SER A 1180 -61.44 16.88 -41.70
CA SER A 1180 -62.58 17.46 -42.43
C SER A 1180 -62.19 18.80 -43.07
N PRO A 1181 -62.86 19.23 -44.15
CA PRO A 1181 -62.59 20.52 -44.78
C PRO A 1181 -62.84 21.68 -43.80
N VAL A 1182 -62.02 22.73 -43.90
CA VAL A 1182 -62.08 23.89 -42.98
C VAL A 1182 -63.35 24.73 -43.19
N GLY A 1183 -63.87 24.79 -44.43
CA GLY A 1183 -65.06 25.55 -44.85
C GLY A 1183 -64.81 27.06 -44.92
N GLY A 1184 -64.96 27.67 -46.11
CA GLY A 1184 -64.68 29.10 -46.38
C GLY A 1184 -64.07 29.33 -47.77
N GLU A 1185 -63.50 30.51 -48.06
CA GLU A 1185 -62.82 30.83 -49.35
C GLU A 1185 -61.55 29.98 -49.62
N GLU A 1186 -61.16 29.10 -48.68
CA GLU A 1186 -60.03 28.18 -48.77
C GLU A 1186 -60.54 26.72 -48.83
N GLU A 1187 -61.10 26.30 -49.97
CA GLU A 1187 -61.70 24.96 -50.15
C GLU A 1187 -60.68 23.81 -50.15
N ASP A 1188 -59.38 24.08 -50.35
CA ASP A 1188 -58.33 23.05 -50.49
C ASP A 1188 -57.66 22.61 -49.16
N LEU A 1189 -58.14 23.11 -48.00
CA LEU A 1189 -57.54 22.85 -46.69
C LEU A 1189 -58.44 22.03 -45.77
N TYR A 1190 -57.83 21.01 -45.15
CA TYR A 1190 -58.46 20.13 -44.17
C TYR A 1190 -57.91 20.43 -42.78
N LYS A 1191 -58.81 20.55 -41.80
CA LYS A 1191 -58.49 20.62 -40.36
C LYS A 1191 -58.56 19.23 -39.75
N ILE A 1192 -57.85 19.07 -38.63
CA ILE A 1192 -57.85 17.85 -37.86
C ILE A 1192 -58.43 18.13 -36.48
N THR A 1193 -59.54 17.48 -36.17
CA THR A 1193 -60.15 17.50 -34.85
C THR A 1193 -60.02 16.13 -34.21
N LEU A 1194 -59.82 16.11 -32.89
CA LEU A 1194 -59.76 14.89 -32.11
C LEU A 1194 -60.79 15.00 -31.00
N ASP A 1195 -61.79 14.14 -31.07
CA ASP A 1195 -62.78 13.96 -30.03
C ASP A 1195 -62.38 12.79 -29.13
N VAL A 1196 -62.27 13.04 -27.84
CA VAL A 1196 -61.87 12.05 -26.85
C VAL A 1196 -62.99 11.90 -25.83
N HIS A 1197 -63.53 10.69 -25.70
CA HIS A 1197 -64.55 10.35 -24.71
C HIS A 1197 -63.97 9.41 -23.65
N ARG A 1198 -64.08 9.78 -22.37
CA ARG A 1198 -63.56 9.01 -21.24
C ARG A 1198 -64.48 7.84 -20.93
N GLU A 1199 -63.99 6.61 -21.11
CA GLU A 1199 -64.73 5.40 -20.74
C GLU A 1199 -64.42 4.98 -19.29
N SER A 1200 -63.16 5.10 -18.85
CA SER A 1200 -62.76 4.75 -17.48
C SER A 1200 -61.56 5.56 -16.96
N GLY A 1201 -61.36 5.57 -15.63
CA GLY A 1201 -60.24 6.23 -14.95
C GLY A 1201 -60.56 7.66 -14.46
N GLU A 1202 -60.01 8.10 -13.33
CA GLU A 1202 -60.35 9.39 -12.71
C GLU A 1202 -60.04 10.60 -13.61
N ILE A 1203 -60.93 11.61 -13.68
CA ILE A 1203 -60.81 12.78 -14.58
C ILE A 1203 -59.47 13.51 -14.46
N ALA A 1204 -58.90 13.64 -13.25
CA ALA A 1204 -57.60 14.27 -13.03
C ALA A 1204 -56.43 13.45 -13.61
N SER A 1205 -56.52 12.12 -13.51
CA SER A 1205 -55.55 11.18 -14.09
C SER A 1205 -55.69 11.13 -15.61
N TRP A 1206 -56.92 11.08 -16.13
CA TRP A 1206 -57.24 11.15 -17.56
C TRP A 1206 -56.68 12.44 -18.20
N LYS A 1207 -56.88 13.61 -17.56
CA LYS A 1207 -56.30 14.89 -17.99
C LYS A 1207 -54.78 14.87 -18.07
N ARG A 1208 -54.12 14.31 -17.05
CA ARG A 1208 -52.67 14.28 -16.94
C ARG A 1208 -52.03 13.40 -18.00
N VAL A 1209 -52.58 12.20 -18.19
CA VAL A 1209 -52.00 11.20 -19.09
C VAL A 1209 -52.30 11.55 -20.56
N ASN A 1210 -53.48 12.10 -20.88
CA ASN A 1210 -53.80 12.55 -22.24
C ASN A 1210 -52.83 13.60 -22.77
N ARG A 1211 -52.29 14.47 -21.92
CA ARG A 1211 -51.27 15.43 -22.36
C ARG A 1211 -50.06 14.74 -22.99
N ARG A 1212 -49.65 13.57 -22.49
CA ARG A 1212 -48.57 12.78 -23.07
C ARG A 1212 -49.00 12.17 -24.40
N PHE A 1213 -50.19 11.58 -24.46
CA PHE A 1213 -50.77 11.00 -25.66
C PHE A 1213 -50.90 12.02 -26.80
N LEU A 1214 -51.47 13.19 -26.54
CA LEU A 1214 -51.59 14.28 -27.50
C LEU A 1214 -50.23 14.78 -28.01
N ASN A 1215 -49.20 14.78 -27.17
CA ASN A 1215 -47.83 15.11 -27.62
C ASN A 1215 -47.26 14.04 -28.56
N LEU A 1216 -47.60 12.77 -28.38
CA LEU A 1216 -47.21 11.69 -29.28
C LEU A 1216 -47.92 11.84 -30.64
N LEU A 1217 -49.24 12.09 -30.64
CA LEU A 1217 -49.98 12.34 -31.88
C LEU A 1217 -49.42 13.54 -32.63
N ARG A 1218 -49.18 14.66 -31.92
CA ARG A 1218 -48.53 15.84 -32.50
C ARG A 1218 -47.16 15.51 -33.10
N LYS A 1219 -46.37 14.66 -32.45
CA LYS A 1219 -45.06 14.25 -32.98
C LYS A 1219 -45.22 13.49 -34.30
N GLN A 1220 -46.21 12.60 -34.42
CA GLN A 1220 -46.47 11.87 -35.66
C GLN A 1220 -46.95 12.79 -36.80
N LEU A 1221 -47.85 13.73 -36.50
CA LEU A 1221 -48.27 14.73 -37.48
C LEU A 1221 -47.09 15.59 -37.96
N LEU A 1222 -46.15 15.93 -37.06
CA LEU A 1222 -44.92 16.63 -37.46
C LEU A 1222 -43.98 15.75 -38.30
N ILE A 1223 -43.92 14.43 -38.03
CA ILE A 1223 -43.14 13.47 -38.83
C ILE A 1223 -43.72 13.36 -40.24
N TRP A 1224 -45.04 13.29 -40.39
CA TRP A 1224 -45.70 13.31 -41.71
C TRP A 1224 -45.20 14.47 -42.58
N ARG A 1225 -45.04 15.66 -41.98
CA ARG A 1225 -44.52 16.86 -42.65
C ARG A 1225 -43.04 16.80 -43.05
N THR A 1226 -42.29 15.85 -42.50
CA THR A 1226 -40.88 15.61 -42.89
C THR A 1226 -40.74 14.59 -44.01
N PHE A 1227 -41.77 13.81 -44.32
CA PHE A 1227 -41.75 12.88 -45.45
C PHE A 1227 -41.64 13.63 -46.78
N SER A 1228 -40.87 13.06 -47.72
CA SER A 1228 -40.80 13.53 -49.09
C SER A 1228 -42.15 13.33 -49.79
N VAL A 1229 -42.36 14.08 -50.87
CA VAL A 1229 -43.58 13.97 -51.68
C VAL A 1229 -43.82 12.52 -52.11
N ASP A 1230 -42.78 11.81 -52.56
CA ASP A 1230 -42.87 10.40 -52.98
C ASP A 1230 -43.43 9.47 -51.91
N ILE A 1231 -43.02 9.63 -50.64
CA ILE A 1231 -43.50 8.81 -49.52
C ILE A 1231 -44.96 9.15 -49.19
N ARG A 1232 -45.34 10.44 -49.22
CA ARG A 1232 -46.74 10.82 -48.98
C ARG A 1232 -47.66 10.32 -50.09
N SER A 1233 -47.19 10.33 -51.34
CA SER A 1233 -47.90 9.77 -52.49
C SER A 1233 -48.11 8.26 -52.37
N GLU A 1234 -47.13 7.50 -51.84
CA GLU A 1234 -47.27 6.06 -51.59
C GLU A 1234 -48.42 5.76 -50.61
N PHE A 1235 -48.52 6.51 -49.50
CA PHE A 1235 -49.63 6.37 -48.55
C PHE A 1235 -50.97 6.79 -49.15
N HIS A 1236 -50.99 7.80 -50.03
CA HIS A 1236 -52.20 8.22 -50.74
C HIS A 1236 -52.67 7.14 -51.74
N GLU A 1237 -51.75 6.54 -52.52
CA GLU A 1237 -52.08 5.43 -53.43
C GLU A 1237 -52.59 4.20 -52.67
N ARG A 1238 -51.95 3.85 -51.55
CA ARG A 1238 -52.41 2.78 -50.66
C ARG A 1238 -53.83 3.02 -50.15
N GLY A 1239 -54.12 4.25 -49.73
CA GLY A 1239 -55.47 4.64 -49.31
C GLY A 1239 -56.52 4.43 -50.40
N ARG A 1240 -56.20 4.75 -51.66
CA ARG A 1240 -57.10 4.51 -52.80
C ARG A 1240 -57.34 3.01 -53.06
N THR A 1241 -56.31 2.18 -52.95
CA THR A 1241 -56.43 0.73 -53.17
C THR A 1241 -57.13 0.00 -52.02
N GLU A 1242 -56.91 0.43 -50.77
CA GLU A 1242 -57.52 -0.19 -49.59
C GLU A 1242 -58.96 0.29 -49.37
N GLY A 1243 -59.29 1.53 -49.75
CA GLY A 1243 -60.65 2.10 -49.66
C GLY A 1243 -61.66 1.49 -50.63
N THR A 1244 -61.23 0.75 -51.67
CA THR A 1244 -62.15 0.11 -52.63
C THR A 1244 -62.72 -1.23 -52.14
N ASP A 1245 -62.10 -1.87 -51.13
CA ASP A 1245 -62.53 -3.18 -50.61
C ASP A 1245 -63.38 -3.10 -49.32
N ALA A 1246 -63.48 -1.94 -48.67
CA ALA A 1246 -64.18 -1.77 -47.38
C ALA A 1246 -65.70 -1.46 -47.49
N ALA A 1247 -66.26 -1.34 -48.70
CA ALA A 1247 -67.69 -1.03 -48.90
C ALA A 1247 -68.64 -2.24 -48.71
N THR A 1248 -68.13 -3.40 -48.33
CA THR A 1248 -68.93 -4.63 -48.14
C THR A 1248 -68.35 -5.48 -47.02
N GLU A 1249 -68.57 -5.10 -45.76
CA GLU A 1249 -68.92 -5.98 -44.63
C GLU A 1249 -68.79 -5.25 -43.28
N GLU A 1250 -69.83 -5.39 -42.44
CA GLU A 1250 -69.93 -5.05 -41.01
C GLU A 1250 -69.98 -3.57 -40.58
N THR A 1251 -71.14 -2.94 -40.83
CA THR A 1251 -71.65 -1.83 -40.00
C THR A 1251 -72.07 -2.35 -38.62
N SER A 1252 -71.24 -2.14 -37.61
CA SER A 1252 -71.65 -2.16 -36.20
C SER A 1252 -71.63 -0.72 -35.67
N GLN A 1253 -72.82 -0.18 -35.41
CA GLN A 1253 -73.05 1.21 -35.00
C GLN A 1253 -72.38 1.53 -33.65
N MET A 1254 -71.43 2.48 -33.64
CA MET A 1254 -71.22 3.34 -32.47
C MET A 1254 -72.14 4.57 -32.66
N ASP A 1255 -73.04 4.80 -31.70
CA ASP A 1255 -73.99 5.93 -31.74
C ASP A 1255 -73.26 7.29 -31.75
N PRO A 1256 -73.67 8.26 -32.58
CA PRO A 1256 -73.10 9.60 -32.57
C PRO A 1256 -73.52 10.40 -31.34
N VAL A 1257 -72.54 11.07 -30.72
CA VAL A 1257 -72.73 12.04 -29.63
C VAL A 1257 -73.61 13.20 -30.13
N ARG A 1258 -74.72 13.48 -29.44
CA ARG A 1258 -75.60 14.64 -29.72
C ARG A 1258 -74.86 15.94 -29.37
N THR A 1259 -74.82 16.86 -30.34
CA THR A 1259 -74.44 18.27 -30.15
C THR A 1259 -75.44 19.01 -29.23
N PRO A 1260 -75.00 19.88 -28.32
CA PRO A 1260 -75.89 20.83 -27.65
C PRO A 1260 -76.20 22.02 -28.57
N ALA A 1261 -77.47 22.42 -28.61
CA ALA A 1261 -77.91 23.68 -29.20
C ALA A 1261 -77.80 24.82 -28.16
N ASP A 1262 -77.18 25.92 -28.59
CA ASP A 1262 -76.94 27.23 -27.93
C ASP A 1262 -76.17 27.29 -26.60
#